data_AF-A0A931KKI9-F1
#
_entry.id   AF-A0A931KKI9-F1
#
_cell.length_a   1.000
_cell.length_b   1.000
_cell.length_c   1.000
_cell.angle_alpha   90.00
_cell.angle_beta   90.00
_cell.angle_gamma   90.00
#
_symmetry.space_group_name_H-M   'P 1'
#
loop_
_entity.id
_entity.type
_entity.pdbx_description
1 polymer ?
#
loop_
_entity_poly.entity_id
_entity_poly.type
_entity_poly.pdbx_seq_one_letter_code
_entity_poly.pdbx_strand_id
1 'polypeptide(L)'
;MKKIININLSGRVIPIEDSAYEKLQGYIESLRRYFSKEEGRDEIINDIESRIAELMEDKIRKGATAVTDADIDAIAASMGRPDDLDAELNEETSGSEKSSEPNFTYGNTRAKRRLYRNTNDKLLGGVCSGIANYLDIDPAIIRLLFAIITLGGFGFGVLAYIILWIVLPEQGLGGYSGKRLYRNPDDRVLGGVASGLAAYFNKDTKTIRLIFSIPLILILLKVLIGIFSAPFLHFGYVFPIAFGSLTGTFILAYIILWIVLPEANTEYQKMEMRGETIDVNRIKQNVQDKAREFGEEVKSAAHNFSQRIGGYSKDKSKKFAQEVSQAAGRAGTGFGHVIGVIFKVFFFFIAGSIAFALFVGLLALLFSGVAWWPVNNFLWTSDWQKLFAWGTIIFFLLVPLVGFITWLVRRIMRVRSGSGYMGWTFGALWFLGWVCVIFLAASIARDFRYYEETKNEISIEQPAGKITLGVTDPELTFNGGYGWMSDEPNGWNITDDTLRLSWVNIDVKLSTDSNYHVILWKNSWGKNDEDAIRRAEGINYDIAYASNYLNLGNGYAVGKEDKFRGQHVVLEVQVPAGKKIRFDRTITEKLNNVDVEVYDSYGRRRNWNRRGVHIRDYDFRWSTNTDYVMGEDGVLFNPDRPNEVKPKDGYRYNDNKSRKEELKEELKKLEEQEKKDSMNKQSAAKQESMEDLKESVSFDTYTSPIFSVARFFN
;
A
#
# COMPACT_ATOMS: atom_id res chain seq x y z
N MET A 1 -61.02 -37.85 23.99
CA MET A 1 -59.66 -37.33 23.75
C MET A 1 -59.35 -37.56 22.28
N LYS A 2 -59.02 -36.51 21.53
CA LYS A 2 -58.61 -36.66 20.14
C LYS A 2 -57.22 -37.26 20.09
N LYS A 3 -56.97 -38.11 19.09
CA LYS A 3 -55.67 -38.75 18.89
C LYS A 3 -54.66 -37.68 18.48
N ILE A 4 -53.49 -37.66 19.12
CA ILE A 4 -52.38 -36.76 18.79
C ILE A 4 -51.36 -37.56 17.97
N ILE A 5 -50.93 -36.99 16.85
CA ILE A 5 -49.91 -37.54 15.97
C ILE A 5 -48.76 -36.53 15.80
N ASN A 6 -47.56 -37.02 15.48
CA ASN A 6 -46.43 -36.16 15.16
C ASN A 6 -46.26 -36.13 13.64
N ILE A 7 -46.27 -34.94 13.06
CA ILE A 7 -46.06 -34.74 11.62
C ILE A 7 -44.72 -34.06 11.39
N ASN A 8 -44.15 -34.26 10.21
CA ASN A 8 -42.99 -33.49 9.74
C ASN A 8 -43.46 -32.51 8.66
N LEU A 9 -43.39 -31.22 8.96
CA LEU A 9 -43.72 -30.15 8.01
C LEU A 9 -42.51 -29.23 7.84
N SER A 10 -42.02 -29.11 6.61
CA SER A 10 -40.82 -28.32 6.25
C SER A 10 -39.60 -28.61 7.16
N GLY A 11 -39.40 -29.87 7.53
CA GLY A 11 -38.28 -30.33 8.36
C GLY A 11 -38.48 -30.19 9.87
N ARG A 12 -39.66 -29.81 10.34
CA ARG A 12 -40.00 -29.62 11.76
C ARG A 12 -40.99 -30.68 12.23
N VAL A 13 -40.71 -31.31 13.38
CA VAL A 13 -41.60 -32.30 14.00
C VAL A 13 -42.60 -31.58 14.90
N ILE A 14 -43.89 -31.63 14.57
CA ILE A 14 -44.95 -30.89 15.27
C ILE A 14 -46.05 -31.86 15.75
N PRO A 15 -46.40 -31.87 17.04
CA PRO A 15 -47.56 -32.61 17.55
C PRO A 15 -48.86 -31.93 17.15
N ILE A 16 -49.78 -32.67 16.53
CA ILE A 16 -51.06 -32.18 16.01
C ILE A 16 -52.18 -33.18 16.30
N GLU A 17 -53.40 -32.70 16.55
CA GLU A 17 -54.58 -33.56 16.63
C GLU A 17 -54.89 -34.18 15.25
N ASP A 18 -55.32 -35.44 15.22
CA ASP A 18 -55.64 -36.18 13.99
C ASP A 18 -56.65 -35.43 13.10
N SER A 19 -57.68 -34.82 13.71
CA SER A 19 -58.66 -33.99 12.99
C SER A 19 -58.08 -32.69 12.44
N ALA A 20 -57.10 -32.11 13.15
CA ALA A 20 -56.45 -30.86 12.75
C ALA A 20 -55.48 -31.12 11.60
N TYR A 21 -54.86 -32.31 11.58
CA TYR A 21 -54.03 -32.76 10.47
C TYR A 21 -54.84 -32.92 9.18
N GLU A 22 -56.03 -33.51 9.24
CA GLU A 22 -56.94 -33.61 8.08
C GLU A 22 -57.32 -32.22 7.54
N LYS A 23 -57.62 -31.26 8.43
CA LYS A 23 -57.88 -29.87 8.05
C LYS A 23 -56.68 -29.19 7.40
N LEU A 24 -55.49 -29.37 7.98
CA LEU A 24 -54.24 -28.81 7.46
C LEU A 24 -53.94 -29.36 6.06
N GLN A 25 -54.11 -30.66 5.85
CA GLN A 25 -53.97 -31.29 4.54
C GLN A 25 -54.98 -30.73 3.54
N GLY A 26 -56.25 -30.57 3.95
CA GLY A 26 -57.27 -29.94 3.12
C GLY A 26 -56.91 -28.50 2.72
N TYR A 27 -56.36 -27.73 3.65
CA TYR A 27 -55.91 -26.36 3.40
C TYR A 27 -54.70 -26.30 2.45
N ILE A 28 -53.65 -27.10 2.69
CA ILE A 28 -52.49 -27.18 1.79
C ILE A 28 -52.90 -27.64 0.39
N GLU A 29 -53.79 -28.63 0.29
CA GLU A 29 -54.30 -29.12 -0.99
C GLU A 29 -55.13 -28.04 -1.72
N SER A 30 -55.90 -27.22 -0.99
CA SER A 30 -56.61 -26.08 -1.57
C SER A 30 -55.65 -25.04 -2.17
N LEU A 31 -54.55 -24.72 -1.48
CA LEU A 31 -53.49 -23.84 -1.98
C LEU A 31 -52.77 -24.46 -3.18
N ARG A 32 -52.46 -25.76 -3.12
CA ARG A 32 -51.85 -26.50 -4.24
C ARG A 32 -52.72 -26.47 -5.49
N ARG A 33 -54.04 -26.51 -5.36
CA ARG A 33 -54.98 -26.38 -6.48
C ARG A 33 -55.05 -24.95 -7.01
N TYR A 34 -55.10 -23.97 -6.12
CA TYR A 34 -55.09 -22.55 -6.47
C TYR A 34 -53.85 -22.18 -7.30
N PHE A 35 -52.67 -22.58 -6.83
CA PHE A 35 -51.39 -22.33 -7.51
C PHE A 35 -51.05 -23.33 -8.63
N SER A 36 -51.99 -24.18 -9.04
CA SER A 36 -51.73 -25.24 -10.03
C SER A 36 -51.24 -24.74 -11.40
N LYS A 37 -51.60 -23.50 -11.76
CA LYS A 37 -51.26 -22.86 -13.04
C LYS A 37 -50.11 -21.86 -12.96
N GLU A 38 -49.53 -21.65 -11.78
CA GLU A 38 -48.50 -20.65 -11.56
C GLU A 38 -47.09 -21.21 -11.78
N GLU A 39 -46.22 -20.40 -12.42
CA GLU A 39 -44.80 -20.71 -12.59
C GLU A 39 -44.09 -20.61 -11.22
N GLY A 40 -43.37 -21.65 -10.80
CA GLY A 40 -42.78 -21.73 -9.45
C GLY A 40 -43.71 -22.26 -8.36
N ARG A 41 -44.83 -22.92 -8.73
CA ARG A 41 -45.81 -23.53 -7.79
C ARG A 41 -45.18 -24.26 -6.61
N ASP A 42 -44.23 -25.17 -6.86
CA ASP A 42 -43.66 -26.00 -5.79
C ASP A 42 -42.85 -25.15 -4.80
N GLU A 43 -42.19 -24.08 -5.26
CA GLU A 43 -41.47 -23.13 -4.41
C GLU A 43 -42.44 -22.27 -3.58
N ILE A 44 -43.51 -21.76 -4.20
CA ILE A 44 -44.58 -21.01 -3.52
C ILE A 44 -45.19 -21.86 -2.41
N ILE A 45 -45.52 -23.12 -2.70
CA ILE A 45 -46.11 -24.03 -1.72
C ILE A 45 -45.12 -24.37 -0.60
N ASN A 46 -43.85 -24.62 -0.92
CA ASN A 46 -42.83 -24.90 0.10
C ASN A 46 -42.62 -23.71 1.06
N ASP A 47 -42.62 -22.46 0.55
CA ASP A 47 -42.50 -21.26 1.37
C ASP A 47 -43.73 -21.04 2.26
N ILE A 48 -44.94 -21.28 1.72
CA ILE A 48 -46.19 -21.24 2.48
C ILE A 48 -46.20 -22.34 3.56
N GLU A 49 -45.84 -23.57 3.22
CA GLU A 49 -45.74 -24.69 4.19
C GLU A 49 -44.71 -24.40 5.28
N SER A 50 -43.58 -23.79 4.94
CA SER A 50 -42.58 -23.34 5.92
C SER A 50 -43.15 -22.31 6.88
N ARG A 51 -43.92 -21.34 6.39
CA ARG A 51 -44.58 -20.34 7.25
C ARG A 51 -45.67 -20.96 8.12
N ILE A 52 -46.47 -21.88 7.59
CA ILE A 52 -47.48 -22.62 8.35
C ILE A 52 -46.81 -23.41 9.48
N ALA A 53 -45.69 -24.09 9.19
CA ALA A 53 -44.91 -24.81 10.19
C ALA A 53 -44.37 -23.89 11.30
N GLU A 54 -43.90 -22.68 10.95
CA GLU A 54 -43.47 -21.67 11.92
C GLU A 54 -44.63 -21.20 12.82
N LEU A 55 -45.81 -20.94 12.26
CA LEU A 55 -47.00 -20.53 13.02
C LEU A 55 -47.51 -21.65 13.94
N MET A 56 -47.51 -22.88 13.47
CA MET A 56 -47.86 -24.07 14.26
C MET A 56 -46.88 -24.28 15.42
N GLU A 57 -45.58 -24.11 15.16
CA GLU A 57 -44.55 -24.19 16.20
C GLU A 57 -44.72 -23.09 17.27
N ASP A 58 -45.10 -21.87 16.87
CA ASP A 58 -45.39 -20.78 17.82
C ASP A 58 -46.54 -21.12 18.77
N LYS A 59 -47.57 -21.86 18.32
CA LYS A 59 -48.66 -22.34 19.17
C LYS A 59 -48.19 -23.34 20.22
N ILE A 60 -47.38 -24.31 19.83
CA ILE A 60 -46.78 -25.30 20.75
C ILE A 60 -45.86 -24.61 21.76
N ARG A 61 -45.05 -23.64 21.30
CA ARG A 61 -44.13 -22.86 22.15
C ARG A 61 -44.85 -22.01 23.21
N LYS A 62 -46.08 -21.58 22.96
CA LYS A 62 -46.94 -20.85 23.91
C LYS A 62 -47.58 -21.75 24.97
N GLY A 63 -47.24 -23.04 24.99
CA GLY A 63 -47.66 -24.00 26.00
C GLY A 63 -48.78 -24.95 25.57
N ALA A 64 -49.17 -24.94 24.28
CA ALA A 64 -50.11 -25.92 23.75
C ALA A 64 -49.45 -27.31 23.66
N THR A 65 -50.16 -28.35 24.07
CA THR A 65 -49.67 -29.74 24.02
C THR A 65 -49.67 -30.32 22.61
N ALA A 66 -50.58 -29.87 21.74
CA ALA A 66 -50.68 -30.20 20.32
C ALA A 66 -51.43 -29.10 19.57
N VAL A 67 -51.23 -29.01 18.25
CA VAL A 67 -51.99 -28.09 17.38
C VAL A 67 -53.40 -28.62 17.20
N THR A 68 -54.41 -27.76 17.42
CA THR A 68 -55.83 -28.13 17.37
C THR A 68 -56.53 -27.59 16.11
N ASP A 69 -57.77 -28.04 15.87
CA ASP A 69 -58.56 -27.57 14.71
C ASP A 69 -58.70 -26.04 14.68
N ALA A 70 -58.89 -25.41 15.85
CA ALA A 70 -59.05 -23.97 15.97
C ALA A 70 -57.75 -23.21 15.66
N ASP A 71 -56.60 -23.83 15.93
CA ASP A 71 -55.30 -23.26 15.57
C ASP A 71 -55.09 -23.27 14.06
N ILE A 72 -55.48 -24.36 13.39
CA ILE A 72 -55.43 -24.45 11.92
C ILE A 72 -56.37 -23.44 11.27
N ASP A 73 -57.59 -23.28 11.78
CA ASP A 73 -58.54 -22.28 11.27
C ASP A 73 -57.98 -20.85 11.44
N ALA A 74 -57.35 -20.55 12.57
CA ALA A 74 -56.71 -19.25 12.82
C ALA A 74 -55.47 -19.00 11.93
N ILE A 75 -54.69 -20.04 11.66
CA ILE A 75 -53.55 -19.97 10.74
C ILE A 75 -54.04 -19.73 9.31
N ALA A 76 -55.06 -20.46 8.86
CA ALA A 76 -55.67 -20.28 7.54
C ALA A 76 -56.27 -18.87 7.37
N ALA A 77 -56.90 -18.33 8.43
CA ALA A 77 -57.40 -16.95 8.42
C ALA A 77 -56.28 -15.90 8.35
N SER A 78 -55.13 -16.15 9.00
CA SER A 78 -53.97 -15.25 8.95
C SER A 78 -53.19 -15.31 7.64
N MET A 79 -53.21 -16.46 6.97
CA MET A 79 -52.50 -16.70 5.71
C MET A 79 -53.37 -16.42 4.48
N GLY A 80 -54.69 -16.30 4.63
CA GLY A 80 -55.64 -16.20 3.52
C GLY A 80 -56.07 -17.58 2.99
N ARG A 81 -57.36 -17.71 2.62
CA ARG A 81 -57.89 -18.92 1.97
C ARG A 81 -58.08 -18.65 0.48
N PRO A 82 -57.80 -19.63 -0.40
CA PRO A 82 -58.04 -19.50 -1.84
C PRO A 82 -59.40 -18.88 -2.23
N ASP A 83 -60.46 -19.24 -1.50
CA ASP A 83 -61.81 -18.74 -1.74
C ASP A 83 -61.97 -17.23 -1.44
N ASP A 84 -61.13 -16.68 -0.56
CA ASP A 84 -61.13 -15.26 -0.16
C ASP A 84 -60.17 -14.43 -1.03
N LEU A 85 -59.16 -15.05 -1.66
CA LEU A 85 -58.13 -14.38 -2.47
C LEU A 85 -58.66 -13.90 -3.83
N ASP A 86 -59.66 -14.58 -4.41
CA ASP A 86 -60.29 -14.16 -5.67
C ASP A 86 -61.30 -13.01 -5.48
N ALA A 87 -61.77 -12.78 -4.25
CA ALA A 87 -62.64 -11.66 -3.92
C ALA A 87 -61.87 -10.33 -3.86
N GLU A 88 -60.61 -10.34 -3.37
CA GLU A 88 -59.74 -9.15 -3.33
C GLU A 88 -59.28 -8.69 -4.73
N LEU A 89 -59.23 -9.58 -5.72
CA LEU A 89 -58.81 -9.25 -7.08
C LEU A 89 -59.87 -8.49 -7.91
N ASN A 90 -61.12 -8.41 -7.43
CA ASN A 90 -62.22 -7.77 -8.15
C ASN A 90 -62.60 -6.37 -7.62
N GLU A 91 -61.93 -5.84 -6.59
CA GLU A 91 -62.18 -4.50 -6.05
C GLU A 91 -61.05 -3.47 -6.27
N GLU A 92 -59.99 -3.80 -7.01
CA GLU A 92 -58.94 -2.83 -7.37
C GLU A 92 -59.19 -2.16 -8.72
N THR A 93 -60.34 -1.50 -8.88
CA THR A 93 -60.49 -0.46 -9.92
C THR A 93 -61.39 0.67 -9.42
N SER A 94 -60.86 1.51 -8.50
CA SER A 94 -61.09 2.97 -8.43
C SER A 94 -60.54 3.57 -7.12
N GLY A 95 -59.70 4.61 -7.24
CA GLY A 95 -59.61 5.70 -6.26
C GLY A 95 -58.68 5.52 -5.06
N SER A 96 -57.72 6.45 -4.94
CA SER A 96 -56.98 6.73 -3.71
C SER A 96 -57.91 6.91 -2.52
N GLU A 97 -57.73 6.11 -1.46
CA GLU A 97 -57.96 6.54 -0.08
C GLU A 97 -57.21 5.64 0.90
N LYS A 98 -56.80 6.24 2.02
CA LYS A 98 -56.03 5.62 3.10
C LYS A 98 -56.68 4.32 3.57
N SER A 99 -55.97 3.20 3.45
CA SER A 99 -56.33 1.96 4.14
C SER A 99 -56.00 2.10 5.63
N SER A 100 -57.04 2.40 6.40
CA SER A 100 -57.14 2.19 7.84
C SER A 100 -56.67 0.79 8.19
N GLU A 101 -55.71 0.68 9.10
CA GLU A 101 -55.37 -0.59 9.75
C GLU A 101 -56.65 -1.21 10.35
N PRO A 102 -56.91 -2.52 10.18
CA PRO A 102 -57.76 -3.22 11.11
C PRO A 102 -56.99 -3.27 12.43
N ASN A 103 -57.25 -2.29 13.30
CA ASN A 103 -56.91 -2.38 14.71
C ASN A 103 -57.69 -3.59 15.27
N PHE A 104 -57.10 -4.77 15.18
CA PHE A 104 -57.38 -5.85 16.11
C PHE A 104 -56.89 -5.38 17.48
N THR A 105 -57.70 -4.53 18.09
CA THR A 105 -57.68 -4.32 19.52
C THR A 105 -58.13 -5.65 20.12
N TYR A 106 -57.19 -6.57 20.33
CA TYR A 106 -57.33 -7.45 21.47
C TYR A 106 -57.53 -6.51 22.66
N GLY A 107 -58.76 -6.49 23.18
CA GLY A 107 -59.06 -5.90 24.48
C GLY A 107 -58.21 -6.61 25.51
N ASN A 108 -56.95 -6.18 25.61
CA ASN A 108 -56.04 -6.63 26.62
C ASN A 108 -56.46 -5.84 27.85
N THR A 109 -57.40 -6.42 28.60
CA THR A 109 -57.47 -6.17 30.04
C THR A 109 -56.03 -6.16 30.51
N ARG A 110 -55.54 -5.00 30.97
CA ARG A 110 -54.13 -4.76 31.30
C ARG A 110 -53.78 -5.61 32.51
N ALA A 111 -53.65 -6.92 32.30
CA ALA A 111 -53.06 -7.85 33.22
C ALA A 111 -51.66 -7.32 33.48
N LYS A 112 -51.32 -7.17 34.76
CA LYS A 112 -50.07 -6.61 35.25
C LYS A 112 -48.90 -7.33 34.54
N ARG A 113 -48.34 -6.72 33.49
CA ARG A 113 -47.23 -7.29 32.73
C ARG A 113 -46.08 -7.47 33.71
N ARG A 114 -45.65 -8.71 33.91
CA ARG A 114 -44.47 -9.04 34.72
C ARG A 114 -43.31 -9.22 33.76
N LEU A 115 -42.13 -8.77 34.17
CA LEU A 115 -40.91 -8.93 33.40
C LEU A 115 -40.37 -10.36 33.61
N TYR A 116 -40.13 -11.07 32.52
CA TYR A 116 -39.53 -12.41 32.50
C TYR A 116 -38.34 -12.41 31.56
N ARG A 117 -37.39 -13.34 31.74
CA ARG A 117 -36.36 -13.57 30.72
C ARG A 117 -36.88 -14.54 29.66
N ASN A 118 -36.73 -14.16 28.40
CA ASN A 118 -37.27 -14.93 27.27
C ASN A 118 -36.32 -16.10 26.92
N THR A 119 -36.80 -17.34 27.02
CA THR A 119 -36.02 -18.52 26.63
C THR A 119 -35.99 -18.78 25.13
N ASN A 120 -36.96 -18.24 24.38
CA ASN A 120 -37.18 -18.56 22.96
C ASN A 120 -36.30 -17.74 22.01
N ASP A 121 -35.87 -16.55 22.41
CA ASP A 121 -35.01 -15.64 21.63
C ASP A 121 -33.81 -15.16 22.49
N LYS A 122 -33.09 -16.13 23.08
CA LYS A 122 -31.89 -15.88 23.90
C LYS A 122 -30.60 -15.96 23.06
N LEU A 123 -29.76 -14.94 23.20
CA LEU A 123 -28.35 -14.98 22.75
C LEU A 123 -27.43 -15.53 23.86
N LEU A 124 -27.71 -15.16 25.12
CA LEU A 124 -27.02 -15.62 26.33
C LEU A 124 -28.06 -16.13 27.35
N GLY A 125 -28.65 -15.22 28.13
CA GLY A 125 -29.56 -15.53 29.22
C GLY A 125 -31.02 -15.09 29.01
N GLY A 126 -31.38 -14.61 27.82
CA GLY A 126 -32.76 -14.19 27.50
C GLY A 126 -33.21 -12.86 28.09
N VAL A 127 -32.34 -12.16 28.83
CA VAL A 127 -32.65 -10.87 29.50
C VAL A 127 -33.04 -9.78 28.51
N CYS A 128 -32.21 -9.52 27.48
CA CYS A 128 -32.52 -8.49 26.49
C CYS A 128 -33.83 -8.74 25.75
N SER A 129 -34.10 -10.00 25.38
CA SER A 129 -35.34 -10.37 24.68
C SER A 129 -36.57 -10.31 25.61
N GLY A 130 -36.39 -10.60 26.91
CA GLY A 130 -37.42 -10.42 27.94
C GLY A 130 -37.80 -8.95 28.15
N ILE A 131 -36.80 -8.07 28.25
CA ILE A 131 -37.01 -6.62 28.36
C ILE A 131 -37.67 -6.06 27.08
N ALA A 132 -37.21 -6.53 25.92
CA ALA A 132 -37.76 -6.16 24.62
C ALA A 132 -39.24 -6.53 24.51
N ASN A 133 -39.62 -7.74 24.93
CA ASN A 133 -41.02 -8.17 24.97
C ASN A 133 -41.86 -7.35 25.96
N TYR A 134 -41.32 -7.00 27.12
CA TYR A 134 -42.01 -6.16 28.09
C TYR A 134 -42.28 -4.73 27.57
N LEU A 135 -41.32 -4.16 26.84
CA LEU A 135 -41.38 -2.80 26.26
C LEU A 135 -42.01 -2.75 24.86
N ASP A 136 -42.25 -3.89 24.23
CA ASP A 136 -42.73 -4.03 22.84
C ASP A 136 -41.82 -3.36 21.80
N ILE A 137 -40.52 -3.60 21.93
CA ILE A 137 -39.45 -3.07 21.05
C ILE A 137 -38.62 -4.24 20.51
N ASP A 138 -37.97 -4.07 19.36
CA ASP A 138 -37.04 -5.06 18.79
C ASP A 138 -35.92 -5.46 19.80
N PRO A 139 -35.74 -6.77 20.09
CA PRO A 139 -34.64 -7.29 20.90
C PRO A 139 -33.25 -6.82 20.49
N ALA A 140 -33.00 -6.55 19.21
CA ALA A 140 -31.73 -6.05 18.71
C ALA A 140 -31.36 -4.67 19.30
N ILE A 141 -32.35 -3.80 19.50
CA ILE A 141 -32.16 -2.45 20.05
C ILE A 141 -31.72 -2.56 21.52
N ILE A 142 -32.38 -3.43 22.30
CA ILE A 142 -32.02 -3.66 23.70
C ILE A 142 -30.62 -4.29 23.82
N ARG A 143 -30.27 -5.22 22.93
CA ARG A 143 -28.92 -5.81 22.88
C ARG A 143 -27.85 -4.76 22.54
N LEU A 144 -28.11 -3.85 21.59
CA LEU A 144 -27.20 -2.76 21.25
C LEU A 144 -27.01 -1.80 22.42
N LEU A 145 -28.07 -1.45 23.13
CA LEU A 145 -28.02 -0.59 24.32
C LEU A 145 -27.15 -1.22 25.42
N PHE A 146 -27.32 -2.51 25.70
CA PHE A 146 -26.45 -3.23 26.65
C PHE A 146 -24.98 -3.27 26.20
N ALA A 147 -24.71 -3.43 24.91
CA ALA A 147 -23.35 -3.41 24.37
C ALA A 147 -22.70 -2.02 24.52
N ILE A 148 -23.43 -0.94 24.25
CA ILE A 148 -22.96 0.44 24.43
C ILE A 148 -22.68 0.73 25.91
N ILE A 149 -23.59 0.37 26.83
CA ILE A 149 -23.40 0.58 28.27
C ILE A 149 -22.22 -0.26 28.80
N THR A 150 -22.03 -1.46 28.27
CA THR A 150 -20.90 -2.33 28.64
C THR A 150 -19.56 -1.70 28.25
N LEU A 151 -19.45 -1.19 27.02
CA LEU A 151 -18.20 -0.64 26.48
C LEU A 151 -17.95 0.82 26.93
N GLY A 152 -18.99 1.62 27.10
CA GLY A 152 -18.90 3.03 27.51
C GLY A 152 -19.00 3.26 29.02
N GLY A 153 -19.61 2.34 29.78
CA GLY A 153 -19.87 2.47 31.22
C GLY A 153 -18.93 1.67 32.11
N PHE A 154 -17.67 1.44 31.70
CA PHE A 154 -16.66 0.68 32.46
C PHE A 154 -17.13 -0.72 32.91
N GLY A 155 -17.86 -1.44 32.06
CA GLY A 155 -18.32 -2.81 32.36
C GLY A 155 -19.59 -2.90 33.22
N PHE A 156 -20.22 -1.78 33.60
CA PHE A 156 -21.48 -1.78 34.36
C PHE A 156 -22.60 -2.55 33.65
N GLY A 157 -22.65 -2.49 32.31
CA GLY A 157 -23.65 -3.23 31.52
C GLY A 157 -23.58 -4.75 31.72
N VAL A 158 -22.39 -5.31 31.95
CA VAL A 158 -22.21 -6.75 32.22
C VAL A 158 -22.76 -7.10 33.60
N LEU A 159 -22.45 -6.31 34.62
CA LEU A 159 -22.95 -6.51 35.98
C LEU A 159 -24.47 -6.42 36.02
N ALA A 160 -25.05 -5.40 35.38
CA ALA A 160 -26.50 -5.24 35.28
C ALA A 160 -27.15 -6.44 34.57
N TYR A 161 -26.54 -6.95 33.49
CA TYR A 161 -27.03 -8.12 32.77
C TYR A 161 -27.02 -9.37 33.66
N ILE A 162 -25.94 -9.61 34.40
CA ILE A 162 -25.80 -10.77 35.30
C ILE A 162 -26.84 -10.71 36.43
N ILE A 163 -27.04 -9.54 37.04
CA ILE A 163 -28.04 -9.35 38.10
C ILE A 163 -29.43 -9.67 37.56
N LEU A 164 -29.81 -9.10 36.42
CA LEU A 164 -31.12 -9.36 35.80
C LEU A 164 -31.28 -10.82 35.38
N TRP A 165 -30.20 -11.49 34.96
CA TRP A 165 -30.23 -12.90 34.61
C TRP A 165 -30.51 -13.81 35.82
N ILE A 166 -30.02 -13.45 37.01
CA ILE A 166 -30.27 -14.17 38.27
C ILE A 166 -31.68 -13.88 38.80
N VAL A 167 -32.12 -12.62 38.75
CA VAL A 167 -33.38 -12.17 39.38
C VAL A 167 -34.61 -12.54 38.55
N LEU A 168 -34.51 -12.52 37.21
CA LEU A 168 -35.68 -12.72 36.35
C LEU A 168 -35.99 -14.22 36.15
N PRO A 169 -37.25 -14.65 36.38
CA PRO A 169 -37.67 -16.02 36.10
C PRO A 169 -37.73 -16.29 34.58
N GLU A 170 -37.43 -17.54 34.19
CA GLU A 170 -37.50 -18.00 32.79
C GLU A 170 -38.95 -18.20 32.35
N GLN A 171 -39.30 -17.67 31.19
CA GLN A 171 -40.57 -17.97 30.52
C GLN A 171 -40.38 -17.99 29.00
N GLY A 172 -41.02 -18.95 28.33
CA GLY A 172 -41.15 -18.94 26.87
C GLY A 172 -42.12 -17.85 26.46
N LEU A 173 -41.60 -16.70 26.02
CA LEU A 173 -42.41 -15.59 25.53
C LEU A 173 -42.56 -15.69 24.00
N GLY A 174 -43.70 -15.20 23.48
CA GLY A 174 -43.92 -15.09 22.05
C GLY A 174 -42.89 -14.17 21.37
N GLY A 175 -42.62 -14.41 20.10
CA GLY A 175 -41.75 -13.54 19.30
C GLY A 175 -42.30 -12.11 19.22
N TYR A 176 -41.40 -11.15 19.00
CA TYR A 176 -41.80 -9.79 18.64
C TYR A 176 -42.51 -9.83 17.28
N SER A 177 -43.70 -9.24 17.18
CA SER A 177 -44.54 -9.31 15.96
C SER A 177 -44.32 -8.13 15.00
N GLY A 178 -43.46 -7.19 15.36
CA GLY A 178 -43.18 -6.00 14.57
C GLY A 178 -41.93 -6.13 13.68
N LYS A 179 -41.56 -5.02 13.06
CA LYS A 179 -40.38 -4.94 12.19
C LYS A 179 -39.09 -5.18 12.97
N ARG A 180 -38.30 -6.18 12.56
CA ARG A 180 -37.13 -6.64 13.31
C ARG A 180 -35.83 -6.54 12.52
N LEU A 181 -34.74 -6.12 13.17
CA LEU A 181 -33.44 -5.97 12.53
C LEU A 181 -32.69 -7.30 12.50
N TYR A 182 -32.36 -7.76 11.29
CA TYR A 182 -31.57 -8.96 11.02
C TYR A 182 -30.32 -8.64 10.22
N ARG A 183 -29.36 -9.57 10.18
CA ARG A 183 -28.27 -9.59 9.20
C ARG A 183 -28.78 -10.29 7.94
N ASN A 184 -28.71 -9.63 6.79
CA ASN A 184 -29.19 -10.20 5.53
C ASN A 184 -28.05 -10.91 4.79
N PRO A 185 -28.12 -12.24 4.55
CA PRO A 185 -27.07 -12.98 3.86
C PRO A 185 -27.02 -12.75 2.33
N ASP A 186 -28.12 -12.33 1.70
CA ASP A 186 -28.25 -12.30 0.23
C ASP A 186 -27.28 -11.32 -0.43
N ASP A 187 -27.06 -10.15 0.17
CA ASP A 187 -26.10 -9.14 -0.30
C ASP A 187 -24.98 -8.87 0.74
N ARG A 188 -24.46 -9.93 1.38
CA ARG A 188 -23.38 -9.77 2.38
C ARG A 188 -22.00 -9.58 1.74
N VAL A 189 -21.25 -8.59 2.25
CA VAL A 189 -19.80 -8.43 2.01
C VAL A 189 -19.03 -8.94 3.23
N LEU A 190 -19.41 -8.48 4.43
CA LEU A 190 -18.85 -8.89 5.71
C LEU A 190 -20.02 -9.13 6.67
N GLY A 191 -20.30 -10.38 7.05
CA GLY A 191 -21.28 -10.68 8.10
C GLY A 191 -22.75 -10.23 7.91
N GLY A 192 -23.13 -9.61 6.79
CA GLY A 192 -24.53 -9.27 6.45
C GLY A 192 -25.13 -8.07 7.19
N VAL A 193 -24.34 -7.30 7.94
CA VAL A 193 -24.84 -6.18 8.77
C VAL A 193 -25.32 -5.01 7.91
N ALA A 194 -24.51 -4.59 6.92
CA ALA A 194 -24.86 -3.45 6.07
C ALA A 194 -26.08 -3.73 5.17
N SER A 195 -26.20 -4.95 4.65
CA SER A 195 -27.36 -5.41 3.88
C SER A 195 -28.62 -5.52 4.75
N GLY A 196 -28.46 -5.98 6.00
CA GLY A 196 -29.54 -6.03 6.98
C GLY A 196 -30.09 -4.66 7.36
N LEU A 197 -29.20 -3.72 7.70
CA LEU A 197 -29.56 -2.33 7.96
C LEU A 197 -30.23 -1.66 6.75
N ALA A 198 -29.72 -1.93 5.54
CA ALA A 198 -30.28 -1.40 4.31
C ALA A 198 -31.73 -1.87 4.10
N ALA A 199 -32.00 -3.17 4.28
CA ALA A 199 -33.36 -3.71 4.19
C ALA A 199 -34.27 -3.15 5.29
N TYR A 200 -33.76 -3.03 6.53
CA TYR A 200 -34.53 -2.47 7.64
C TYR A 200 -34.90 -1.00 7.42
N PHE A 201 -34.00 -0.17 6.90
CA PHE A 201 -34.29 1.24 6.62
C PHE A 201 -34.89 1.52 5.24
N ASN A 202 -35.13 0.48 4.44
CA ASN A 202 -35.54 0.59 3.03
C ASN A 202 -34.61 1.54 2.24
N LYS A 203 -33.29 1.29 2.34
CA LYS A 203 -32.22 2.04 1.66
C LYS A 203 -31.36 1.10 0.82
N ASP A 204 -30.64 1.65 -0.15
CA ASP A 204 -29.68 0.88 -0.94
C ASP A 204 -28.49 0.41 -0.07
N THR A 205 -28.04 -0.82 -0.30
CA THR A 205 -26.95 -1.43 0.48
C THR A 205 -25.64 -0.65 0.31
N LYS A 206 -25.45 0.00 -0.83
CA LYS A 206 -24.28 0.85 -1.13
C LYS A 206 -24.22 2.08 -0.22
N THR A 207 -25.36 2.70 0.09
CA THR A 207 -25.41 3.88 0.98
C THR A 207 -24.95 3.51 2.39
N ILE A 208 -25.44 2.39 2.92
CA ILE A 208 -25.03 1.92 4.25
C ILE A 208 -23.55 1.54 4.27
N ARG A 209 -23.06 0.86 3.22
CA ARG A 209 -21.62 0.54 3.09
C ARG A 209 -20.75 1.78 3.04
N LEU A 210 -21.18 2.84 2.34
CA LEU A 210 -20.46 4.11 2.27
C LEU A 210 -20.34 4.75 3.65
N ILE A 211 -21.43 4.77 4.44
CA ILE A 211 -21.44 5.30 5.81
C ILE A 211 -20.37 4.63 6.68
N PHE A 212 -20.28 3.30 6.65
CA PHE A 212 -19.24 2.57 7.38
C PHE A 212 -17.83 2.74 6.81
N SER A 213 -17.69 3.11 5.53
CA SER A 213 -16.39 3.29 4.86
C SER A 213 -15.86 4.73 4.91
N ILE A 214 -16.72 5.73 5.12
CA ILE A 214 -16.37 7.17 5.16
C ILE A 214 -15.22 7.46 6.15
N PRO A 215 -15.20 6.94 7.39
CA PRO A 215 -14.11 7.23 8.32
C PRO A 215 -12.74 6.73 7.82
N LEU A 216 -12.70 5.62 7.09
CA LEU A 216 -11.47 5.10 6.46
C LEU A 216 -11.02 5.99 5.30
N ILE A 217 -11.97 6.47 4.49
CA ILE A 217 -11.71 7.39 3.37
C ILE A 217 -11.20 8.74 3.90
N LEU A 218 -11.79 9.27 4.98
CA LEU A 218 -11.36 10.51 5.61
C LEU A 218 -9.98 10.40 6.25
N ILE A 219 -9.61 9.24 6.79
CA ILE A 219 -8.22 8.97 7.22
C ILE A 219 -7.28 9.02 6.02
N LEU A 220 -7.59 8.32 4.94
CA LEU A 220 -6.76 8.31 3.74
C LEU A 220 -6.58 9.73 3.19
N LEU A 221 -7.66 10.53 3.18
CA LEU A 221 -7.63 11.92 2.77
C LEU A 221 -6.82 12.80 3.74
N LYS A 222 -6.96 12.62 5.06
CA LYS A 222 -6.17 13.36 6.06
C LYS A 222 -4.69 13.01 6.01
N VAL A 223 -4.35 11.75 5.76
CA VAL A 223 -2.96 11.33 5.51
C VAL A 223 -2.45 12.02 4.25
N LEU A 224 -3.23 12.01 3.17
CA LEU A 224 -2.89 12.69 1.92
C LEU A 224 -2.67 14.21 2.09
N ILE A 225 -3.52 14.89 2.87
CA ILE A 225 -3.45 16.35 3.11
C ILE A 225 -2.38 16.70 4.16
N GLY A 226 -2.20 15.87 5.18
CA GLY A 226 -1.23 16.06 6.26
C GLY A 226 0.23 15.96 5.79
N ILE A 227 0.47 15.22 4.69
CA ILE A 227 1.78 15.15 4.02
C ILE A 227 2.24 16.52 3.50
N PHE A 228 1.31 17.43 3.17
CA PHE A 228 1.64 18.75 2.61
C PHE A 228 1.72 19.88 3.65
N SER A 229 1.32 19.65 4.91
CA SER A 229 1.07 20.75 5.87
C SER A 229 1.86 20.73 7.18
N ALA A 230 2.74 19.75 7.44
CA ALA A 230 3.62 19.80 8.62
C ALA A 230 4.96 19.05 8.43
N PRO A 231 6.11 19.67 8.80
CA PRO A 231 7.39 19.00 8.83
C PRO A 231 7.54 18.34 10.21
N PHE A 232 7.06 17.11 10.37
CA PHE A 232 7.59 16.08 11.30
C PHE A 232 6.57 14.94 11.42
N LEU A 233 6.99 13.73 11.05
CA LEU A 233 6.32 12.47 11.37
C LEU A 233 6.39 12.24 12.88
N HIS A 234 5.51 12.88 13.65
CA HIS A 234 5.22 12.42 15.00
C HIS A 234 4.45 11.10 14.91
N PHE A 235 5.14 9.98 15.15
CA PHE A 235 4.56 8.64 15.34
C PHE A 235 3.45 8.58 16.42
N GLY A 236 3.27 9.65 17.20
CA GLY A 236 2.17 9.83 18.16
C GLY A 236 0.76 9.99 17.55
N TYR A 237 0.63 10.19 16.24
CA TYR A 237 -0.70 10.28 15.58
C TYR A 237 -1.26 8.94 15.12
N VAL A 238 -0.49 7.85 15.14
CA VAL A 238 -0.94 6.52 14.67
C VAL A 238 -1.66 5.74 15.76
N PHE A 239 -1.24 5.90 17.02
CA PHE A 239 -1.80 5.18 18.18
C PHE A 239 -3.23 5.61 18.60
N PRO A 240 -3.68 6.87 18.42
CA PRO A 240 -5.07 7.25 18.70
C PRO A 240 -6.09 6.74 17.67
N ILE A 241 -5.63 6.20 16.53
CA ILE A 241 -6.50 5.83 15.39
C ILE A 241 -7.39 4.61 15.72
N ALA A 242 -6.89 3.67 16.53
CA ALA A 242 -7.58 2.43 16.82
C ALA A 242 -8.60 2.52 17.98
N PHE A 243 -8.38 3.41 18.96
CA PHE A 243 -9.18 3.41 20.20
C PHE A 243 -9.75 4.78 20.62
N GLY A 244 -9.42 5.89 19.92
CA GLY A 244 -9.91 7.24 20.26
C GLY A 244 -10.46 8.07 19.10
N SER A 245 -10.47 7.54 17.86
CA SER A 245 -10.95 8.24 16.67
C SER A 245 -12.34 7.76 16.23
N LEU A 246 -13.08 8.62 15.52
CA LEU A 246 -14.37 8.28 14.89
C LEU A 246 -14.31 6.94 14.13
N THR A 247 -13.16 6.59 13.55
CA THR A 247 -12.96 5.33 12.81
C THR A 247 -12.98 4.09 13.70
N GLY A 248 -12.32 4.13 14.86
CA GLY A 248 -12.37 3.04 15.84
C GLY A 248 -13.81 2.76 16.29
N THR A 249 -14.59 3.83 16.52
CA THR A 249 -16.00 3.74 16.90
C THR A 249 -16.85 3.06 15.82
N PHE A 250 -16.66 3.36 14.54
CA PHE A 250 -17.44 2.73 13.45
C PHE A 250 -17.08 1.26 13.23
N ILE A 251 -15.81 0.89 13.38
CA ILE A 251 -15.36 -0.52 13.30
C ILE A 251 -15.95 -1.32 14.47
N LEU A 252 -15.85 -0.78 15.70
CA LEU A 252 -16.43 -1.42 16.87
C LEU A 252 -17.94 -1.53 16.76
N ALA A 253 -18.64 -0.47 16.32
CA ALA A 253 -20.08 -0.49 16.09
C ALA A 253 -20.48 -1.59 15.08
N TYR A 254 -19.71 -1.76 14.01
CA TYR A 254 -19.95 -2.83 13.04
C TYR A 254 -19.80 -4.22 13.65
N ILE A 255 -18.74 -4.45 14.44
CA ILE A 255 -18.49 -5.73 15.12
C ILE A 255 -19.60 -6.02 16.14
N ILE A 256 -20.03 -5.01 16.90
CA ILE A 256 -21.13 -5.14 17.87
C ILE A 256 -22.42 -5.54 17.16
N LEU A 257 -22.79 -4.83 16.09
CA LEU A 257 -23.97 -5.16 15.29
C LEU A 257 -23.84 -6.57 14.68
N TRP A 258 -22.64 -6.97 14.26
CA TRP A 258 -22.40 -8.31 13.77
C TRP A 258 -22.65 -9.37 14.84
N ILE A 259 -22.25 -9.15 16.09
CA ILE A 259 -22.48 -10.11 17.20
C ILE A 259 -23.94 -10.14 17.65
N VAL A 260 -24.59 -8.97 17.72
CA VAL A 260 -25.92 -8.79 18.31
C VAL A 260 -27.05 -9.25 17.38
N LEU A 261 -26.89 -9.05 16.08
CA LEU A 261 -27.94 -9.29 15.10
C LEU A 261 -27.95 -10.76 14.64
N PRO A 262 -29.09 -11.45 14.69
CA PRO A 262 -29.23 -12.78 14.10
C PRO A 262 -29.23 -12.73 12.56
N GLU A 263 -28.87 -13.83 11.90
CA GLU A 263 -29.01 -13.96 10.43
C GLU A 263 -30.46 -14.26 10.04
N ALA A 264 -30.96 -13.57 8.99
CA ALA A 264 -32.25 -13.86 8.37
C ALA A 264 -32.10 -15.08 7.46
N ASN A 265 -32.45 -16.25 7.97
CA ASN A 265 -32.32 -17.53 7.28
C ASN A 265 -33.59 -17.93 6.53
N THR A 266 -34.76 -17.44 6.95
CA THR A 266 -36.05 -17.75 6.31
C THR A 266 -36.57 -16.55 5.53
N GLU A 267 -37.34 -16.79 4.46
CA GLU A 267 -37.97 -15.72 3.68
C GLU A 267 -38.92 -14.89 4.55
N TYR A 268 -39.54 -15.51 5.56
CA TYR A 268 -40.27 -14.79 6.59
C TYR A 268 -39.42 -13.73 7.29
N GLN A 269 -38.23 -14.08 7.80
CA GLN A 269 -37.37 -13.13 8.50
C GLN A 269 -36.91 -11.98 7.59
N LYS A 270 -36.77 -12.24 6.29
CA LYS A 270 -36.45 -11.22 5.28
C LYS A 270 -37.62 -10.26 5.03
N MET A 271 -38.86 -10.74 5.08
CA MET A 271 -40.06 -9.91 5.01
C MET A 271 -40.29 -9.14 6.32
N GLU A 272 -40.06 -9.78 7.47
CA GLU A 272 -40.14 -9.20 8.82
C GLU A 272 -39.19 -8.00 8.97
N MET A 273 -37.98 -8.06 8.40
CA MET A 273 -37.06 -6.92 8.42
C MET A 273 -37.47 -5.77 7.54
N ARG A 274 -38.26 -5.99 6.48
CA ARG A 274 -38.78 -4.92 5.64
C ARG A 274 -40.04 -4.29 6.22
N GLY A 275 -40.74 -5.02 7.10
CA GLY A 275 -42.02 -4.62 7.69
C GLY A 275 -43.19 -4.93 6.76
N GLU A 276 -43.04 -5.93 5.89
CA GLU A 276 -44.07 -6.39 4.96
C GLU A 276 -45.07 -7.29 5.69
N THR A 277 -46.36 -7.13 5.42
CA THR A 277 -47.40 -8.04 5.90
C THR A 277 -47.30 -9.37 5.15
N ILE A 278 -47.32 -10.49 5.88
CA ILE A 278 -47.18 -11.82 5.28
C ILE A 278 -48.57 -12.36 4.96
N ASP A 279 -48.93 -12.30 3.68
CA ASP A 279 -50.10 -12.93 3.09
C ASP A 279 -49.67 -13.79 1.88
N VAL A 280 -50.44 -14.82 1.55
CA VAL A 280 -50.20 -15.78 0.47
C VAL A 280 -50.00 -15.09 -0.89
N ASN A 281 -50.70 -13.98 -1.14
CA ASN A 281 -50.53 -13.17 -2.36
C ASN A 281 -49.13 -12.54 -2.49
N ARG A 282 -48.53 -12.12 -1.37
CA ARG A 282 -47.17 -11.53 -1.36
C ARG A 282 -46.09 -12.58 -1.56
N ILE A 283 -46.28 -13.79 -1.02
CA ILE A 283 -45.37 -14.93 -1.26
C ILE A 283 -45.38 -15.28 -2.75
N LYS A 284 -46.55 -15.34 -3.37
CA LYS A 284 -46.71 -15.53 -4.82
C LYS A 284 -45.96 -14.46 -5.63
N GLN A 285 -46.20 -13.19 -5.35
CA GLN A 285 -45.54 -12.07 -6.05
C GLN A 285 -44.01 -12.14 -5.95
N ASN A 286 -43.46 -12.38 -4.76
CA ASN A 286 -42.01 -12.46 -4.55
C ASN A 286 -41.35 -13.62 -5.31
N VAL A 287 -41.99 -14.79 -5.38
CA VAL A 287 -41.48 -15.93 -6.17
C VAL A 287 -41.54 -15.63 -7.67
N GLN A 288 -42.64 -15.04 -8.14
CA GLN A 288 -42.77 -14.63 -9.55
C GLN A 288 -41.76 -13.54 -9.94
N ASP A 289 -41.53 -12.56 -9.08
CA ASP A 289 -40.54 -11.50 -9.30
C ASP A 289 -39.13 -12.06 -9.39
N LYS A 290 -38.75 -12.99 -8.50
CA LYS A 290 -37.45 -13.69 -8.56
C LYS A 290 -37.31 -14.53 -9.83
N ALA A 291 -38.35 -15.27 -10.22
CA ALA A 291 -38.35 -16.08 -11.45
C ALA A 291 -38.20 -15.20 -12.70
N ARG A 292 -38.88 -14.05 -12.72
CA ARG A 292 -38.80 -13.06 -13.79
C ARG A 292 -37.44 -12.37 -13.84
N GLU A 293 -36.89 -11.94 -12.70
CA GLU A 293 -35.56 -11.34 -12.59
C GLU A 293 -34.47 -12.31 -13.06
N PHE A 294 -34.53 -13.57 -12.61
CA PHE A 294 -33.63 -14.63 -13.09
C PHE A 294 -33.79 -14.90 -14.58
N GLY A 295 -35.03 -14.93 -15.08
CA GLY A 295 -35.31 -15.09 -16.52
C GLY A 295 -34.72 -13.96 -17.36
N GLU A 296 -34.82 -12.71 -16.91
CA GLU A 296 -34.20 -11.54 -17.54
C GLU A 296 -32.66 -11.60 -17.46
N GLU A 297 -32.10 -12.02 -16.32
CA GLU A 297 -30.65 -12.18 -16.13
C GLU A 297 -30.08 -13.29 -17.03
N VAL A 298 -30.78 -14.42 -17.14
CA VAL A 298 -30.42 -15.53 -18.04
C VAL A 298 -30.55 -15.11 -19.50
N LYS A 299 -31.60 -14.39 -19.87
CA LYS A 299 -31.82 -13.89 -21.24
C LYS A 299 -30.75 -12.89 -21.65
N SER A 300 -30.37 -11.98 -20.75
CA SER A 300 -29.30 -11.01 -20.99
C SER A 300 -27.92 -11.68 -21.00
N ALA A 301 -27.64 -12.64 -20.11
CA ALA A 301 -26.41 -13.43 -20.12
C ALA A 301 -26.28 -14.26 -21.41
N ALA A 302 -27.36 -14.92 -21.85
CA ALA A 302 -27.42 -15.67 -23.10
C ALA A 302 -27.23 -14.75 -24.31
N HIS A 303 -27.83 -13.56 -24.29
CA HIS A 303 -27.66 -12.59 -25.38
C HIS A 303 -26.21 -12.09 -25.48
N ASN A 304 -25.61 -11.72 -24.35
CA ASN A 304 -24.21 -11.28 -24.26
C ASN A 304 -23.20 -12.38 -24.61
N PHE A 305 -23.50 -13.63 -24.27
CA PHE A 305 -22.70 -14.80 -24.64
C PHE A 305 -22.84 -15.13 -26.13
N SER A 306 -24.05 -15.03 -26.69
CA SER A 306 -24.30 -15.26 -28.12
C SER A 306 -23.57 -14.25 -29.01
N GLN A 307 -23.50 -12.98 -28.60
CA GLN A 307 -22.74 -11.96 -29.32
C GLN A 307 -21.23 -12.19 -29.26
N ARG A 308 -20.71 -12.76 -28.16
CA ARG A 308 -19.28 -13.11 -28.02
C ARG A 308 -18.87 -14.38 -28.76
N ILE A 309 -19.83 -15.22 -29.17
CA ILE A 309 -19.60 -16.52 -29.83
C ILE A 309 -20.20 -16.54 -31.25
N GLY A 310 -20.09 -15.42 -31.97
CA GLY A 310 -20.48 -15.32 -33.39
C GLY A 310 -19.69 -16.21 -34.37
N GLY A 311 -18.96 -17.24 -33.92
CA GLY A 311 -18.14 -18.10 -34.78
C GLY A 311 -18.01 -19.57 -34.38
N TYR A 312 -18.67 -20.07 -33.32
CA TYR A 312 -18.58 -21.48 -32.93
C TYR A 312 -19.95 -22.16 -32.84
N SER A 313 -20.05 -23.34 -33.46
CA SER A 313 -21.27 -24.09 -33.79
C SER A 313 -22.30 -24.27 -32.65
N LYS A 314 -23.59 -24.13 -33.00
CA LYS A 314 -24.79 -24.17 -32.15
C LYS A 314 -24.96 -25.45 -31.31
N ASP A 315 -24.41 -26.59 -31.75
CA ASP A 315 -24.69 -27.89 -31.12
C ASP A 315 -23.75 -28.22 -29.95
N LYS A 316 -22.54 -27.64 -29.90
CA LYS A 316 -21.62 -27.81 -28.76
C LYS A 316 -21.93 -26.86 -27.62
N SER A 317 -22.50 -25.67 -27.90
CA SER A 317 -22.83 -24.70 -26.86
C SER A 317 -24.02 -25.14 -25.99
N LYS A 318 -25.02 -25.83 -26.58
CA LYS A 318 -26.15 -26.41 -25.84
C LYS A 318 -25.73 -27.51 -24.86
N LYS A 319 -24.81 -28.40 -25.26
CA LYS A 319 -24.28 -29.45 -24.38
C LYS A 319 -23.44 -28.88 -23.24
N PHE A 320 -22.60 -27.88 -23.52
CA PHE A 320 -21.80 -27.20 -22.50
C PHE A 320 -22.68 -26.42 -21.49
N ALA A 321 -23.73 -25.74 -21.95
CA ALA A 321 -24.66 -25.03 -21.08
C ALA A 321 -25.43 -25.98 -20.14
N GLN A 322 -25.82 -27.17 -20.62
CA GLN A 322 -26.44 -28.21 -19.79
C GLN A 322 -25.45 -28.81 -18.76
N GLU A 323 -24.19 -28.99 -19.13
CA GLU A 323 -23.14 -29.47 -18.22
C GLU A 323 -22.76 -28.43 -17.15
N VAL A 324 -22.71 -27.14 -17.51
CA VAL A 324 -22.45 -26.04 -16.57
C VAL A 324 -23.62 -25.83 -15.60
N SER A 325 -24.86 -26.00 -16.06
CA SER A 325 -26.07 -25.98 -15.21
C SER A 325 -26.06 -27.11 -14.17
N GLN A 326 -25.66 -28.33 -14.58
CA GLN A 326 -25.54 -29.46 -13.63
C GLN A 326 -24.30 -29.37 -12.72
N ALA A 327 -23.23 -28.69 -13.15
CA ALA A 327 -22.04 -28.45 -12.33
C ALA A 327 -22.24 -27.33 -11.29
N ALA A 328 -23.01 -26.29 -11.64
CA ALA A 328 -23.40 -25.22 -10.71
C ALA A 328 -24.24 -25.75 -9.55
N GLY A 329 -25.10 -26.75 -9.78
CA GLY A 329 -25.88 -27.44 -8.75
C GLY A 329 -25.05 -28.30 -7.77
N ARG A 330 -23.75 -28.54 -8.03
CA ARG A 330 -22.87 -29.34 -7.15
C ARG A 330 -21.75 -28.52 -6.50
N ALA A 331 -21.58 -27.25 -6.83
CA ALA A 331 -20.49 -26.39 -6.31
C ALA A 331 -20.83 -25.77 -4.93
N GLY A 332 -21.35 -26.59 -4.01
CA GLY A 332 -21.58 -26.21 -2.63
C GLY A 332 -20.34 -26.43 -1.76
N THR A 333 -19.31 -25.58 -1.87
CA THR A 333 -18.28 -25.45 -0.82
C THR A 333 -17.84 -23.99 -0.69
N GLY A 334 -18.71 -23.18 -0.07
CA GLY A 334 -18.59 -21.73 0.06
C GLY A 334 -17.56 -21.22 1.08
N PHE A 335 -16.84 -22.07 1.82
CA PHE A 335 -15.90 -21.59 2.85
C PHE A 335 -14.49 -21.30 2.32
N GLY A 336 -13.91 -22.16 1.50
CA GLY A 336 -12.54 -21.97 0.99
C GLY A 336 -12.39 -20.77 0.04
N HIS A 337 -13.40 -20.52 -0.80
CA HIS A 337 -13.43 -19.35 -1.68
C HIS A 337 -13.55 -18.04 -0.89
N VAL A 338 -14.35 -18.04 0.17
CA VAL A 338 -14.52 -16.87 1.05
C VAL A 338 -13.24 -16.58 1.84
N ILE A 339 -12.58 -17.60 2.40
CA ILE A 339 -11.27 -17.45 3.05
C ILE A 339 -10.24 -16.92 2.04
N GLY A 340 -10.19 -17.47 0.83
CA GLY A 340 -9.25 -17.04 -0.22
C GLY A 340 -9.48 -15.60 -0.68
N VAL A 341 -10.73 -15.16 -0.77
CA VAL A 341 -11.08 -13.77 -1.11
C VAL A 341 -10.70 -12.82 0.03
N ILE A 342 -10.97 -13.18 1.28
CA ILE A 342 -10.61 -12.36 2.45
C ILE A 342 -9.07 -12.25 2.57
N PHE A 343 -8.35 -13.36 2.43
CA PHE A 343 -6.89 -13.37 2.41
C PHE A 343 -6.32 -12.50 1.29
N LYS A 344 -6.92 -12.56 0.10
CA LYS A 344 -6.50 -11.75 -1.05
C LYS A 344 -6.74 -10.26 -0.79
N VAL A 345 -7.88 -9.87 -0.21
CA VAL A 345 -8.18 -8.49 0.16
C VAL A 345 -7.21 -7.98 1.25
N PHE A 346 -6.95 -8.80 2.27
CA PHE A 346 -6.00 -8.48 3.34
C PHE A 346 -4.57 -8.34 2.83
N PHE A 347 -4.12 -9.27 1.98
CA PHE A 347 -2.80 -9.22 1.35
C PHE A 347 -2.65 -7.98 0.48
N PHE A 348 -3.64 -7.64 -0.33
CA PHE A 348 -3.63 -6.42 -1.14
C PHE A 348 -3.70 -5.15 -0.30
N PHE A 349 -4.43 -5.14 0.82
CA PHE A 349 -4.43 -4.02 1.75
C PHE A 349 -3.03 -3.80 2.34
N ILE A 350 -2.38 -4.86 2.84
CA ILE A 350 -1.01 -4.80 3.37
C ILE A 350 -0.03 -4.37 2.28
N ALA A 351 -0.08 -4.99 1.10
CA ALA A 351 0.79 -4.64 -0.02
C ALA A 351 0.59 -3.18 -0.45
N GLY A 352 -0.66 -2.69 -0.47
CA GLY A 352 -0.98 -1.30 -0.74
C GLY A 352 -0.47 -0.35 0.33
N SER A 353 -0.62 -0.70 1.62
CA SER A 353 -0.08 0.07 2.74
C SER A 353 1.44 0.09 2.75
N ILE A 354 2.10 -1.02 2.43
CA ILE A 354 3.56 -1.09 2.29
C ILE A 354 4.01 -0.27 1.09
N ALA A 355 3.37 -0.42 -0.08
CA ALA A 355 3.68 0.38 -1.26
C ALA A 355 3.46 1.88 -1.01
N PHE A 356 2.39 2.24 -0.28
CA PHE A 356 2.11 3.61 0.13
C PHE A 356 3.15 4.11 1.15
N ALA A 357 3.53 3.30 2.14
CA ALA A 357 4.55 3.66 3.12
C ALA A 357 5.94 3.78 2.48
N LEU A 358 6.28 2.94 1.50
CA LEU A 358 7.48 3.05 0.69
C LEU A 358 7.42 4.27 -0.22
N PHE A 359 6.26 4.59 -0.79
CA PHE A 359 6.07 5.80 -1.59
C PHE A 359 6.20 7.07 -0.74
N VAL A 360 5.57 7.12 0.42
CA VAL A 360 5.69 8.23 1.38
C VAL A 360 7.10 8.27 1.97
N GLY A 361 7.73 7.13 2.21
CA GLY A 361 9.12 7.04 2.66
C GLY A 361 10.09 7.53 1.59
N LEU A 362 9.85 7.20 0.31
CA LEU A 362 10.64 7.68 -0.82
C LEU A 362 10.37 9.16 -1.11
N LEU A 363 9.12 9.63 -0.99
CA LEU A 363 8.79 11.05 -1.04
C LEU A 363 9.44 11.79 0.13
N ALA A 364 9.36 11.28 1.35
CA ALA A 364 10.02 11.86 2.51
C ALA A 364 11.53 11.84 2.31
N LEU A 365 12.12 10.78 1.76
CA LEU A 365 13.55 10.78 1.42
C LEU A 365 13.82 11.86 0.37
N LEU A 366 12.98 11.98 -0.65
CA LEU A 366 13.08 12.99 -1.72
C LEU A 366 12.81 14.44 -1.27
N PHE A 367 12.04 14.63 -0.18
CA PHE A 367 11.42 15.91 0.21
C PHE A 367 11.51 16.24 1.71
N SER A 368 12.22 15.47 2.55
CA SER A 368 12.34 15.72 3.99
C SER A 368 13.28 16.89 4.25
N GLY A 369 12.73 18.08 4.05
CA GLY A 369 13.10 19.26 4.80
C GLY A 369 13.80 20.35 4.00
N VAL A 370 13.61 21.55 4.52
CA VAL A 370 14.38 22.80 4.29
C VAL A 370 15.90 22.56 4.20
N ALA A 371 16.41 21.43 4.71
CA ALA A 371 17.81 21.04 4.71
C ALA A 371 18.37 20.53 3.35
N TRP A 372 17.54 20.07 2.41
CA TRP A 372 17.99 19.67 1.05
C TRP A 372 17.88 20.78 0.00
N TRP A 373 17.35 21.95 0.41
CA TRP A 373 17.17 23.07 -0.50
C TRP A 373 18.48 23.57 -1.13
N PRO A 374 19.59 23.72 -0.38
CA PRO A 374 20.86 24.16 -0.97
C PRO A 374 21.40 23.15 -1.98
N VAL A 375 21.31 21.84 -1.68
CA VAL A 375 21.76 20.76 -2.57
C VAL A 375 21.07 20.82 -3.94
N ASN A 376 19.76 21.10 -3.94
CA ASN A 376 18.98 21.26 -5.17
C ASN A 376 19.55 22.35 -6.10
N ASN A 377 20.20 23.38 -5.54
CA ASN A 377 20.84 24.44 -6.32
C ASN A 377 22.10 23.97 -7.05
N PHE A 378 22.74 22.88 -6.64
CA PHE A 378 23.96 22.34 -7.28
C PHE A 378 23.71 21.08 -8.11
N LEU A 379 22.52 20.48 -8.04
CA LEU A 379 22.18 19.23 -8.72
C LEU A 379 21.79 19.41 -10.18
N TRP A 380 20.78 20.24 -10.46
CA TRP A 380 20.10 20.29 -11.75
C TRP A 380 20.75 21.32 -12.69
N THR A 381 21.26 20.87 -13.84
CA THR A 381 21.85 21.76 -14.88
C THR A 381 20.82 22.28 -15.87
N SER A 382 19.62 21.69 -15.90
CA SER A 382 18.55 22.07 -16.82
C SER A 382 17.17 21.96 -16.18
N ASP A 383 16.26 22.86 -16.54
CA ASP A 383 14.86 22.77 -16.15
C ASP A 383 14.18 21.49 -16.67
N TRP A 384 14.68 20.93 -17.78
CA TRP A 384 14.22 19.62 -18.26
C TRP A 384 14.57 18.49 -17.30
N GLN A 385 15.75 18.52 -16.66
CA GLN A 385 16.09 17.52 -15.63
C GLN A 385 15.13 17.62 -14.44
N LYS A 386 14.82 18.84 -13.99
CA LYS A 386 13.81 19.06 -12.94
C LYS A 386 12.46 18.51 -13.36
N LEU A 387 12.00 18.83 -14.57
CA LEU A 387 10.73 18.35 -15.11
C LEU A 387 10.68 16.82 -15.19
N PHE A 388 11.73 16.17 -15.68
CA PHE A 388 11.77 14.71 -15.76
C PHE A 388 11.89 14.04 -14.39
N ALA A 389 12.57 14.66 -13.42
CA ALA A 389 12.59 14.20 -12.04
C ALA A 389 11.18 14.24 -11.42
N TRP A 390 10.48 15.37 -11.55
CA TRP A 390 9.08 15.50 -11.11
C TRP A 390 8.14 14.55 -11.86
N GLY A 391 8.30 14.44 -13.17
CA GLY A 391 7.54 13.52 -14.02
C GLY A 391 7.75 12.06 -13.61
N THR A 392 8.97 11.68 -13.24
CA THR A 392 9.26 10.34 -12.69
C THR A 392 8.49 10.12 -11.40
N ILE A 393 8.54 11.07 -10.45
CA ILE A 393 7.84 10.93 -9.17
C ILE A 393 6.32 10.77 -9.37
N ILE A 394 5.74 11.60 -10.25
CA ILE A 394 4.29 11.60 -10.50
C ILE A 394 3.88 10.36 -11.32
N PHE A 395 4.47 10.15 -12.48
CA PHE A 395 3.99 9.15 -13.42
C PHE A 395 4.52 7.75 -13.14
N PHE A 396 5.76 7.63 -12.66
CA PHE A 396 6.36 6.32 -12.42
C PHE A 396 5.95 5.73 -11.06
N LEU A 397 5.87 6.58 -10.03
CA LEU A 397 5.63 6.13 -8.65
C LEU A 397 4.18 6.34 -8.19
N LEU A 398 3.58 7.52 -8.42
CA LEU A 398 2.23 7.82 -7.92
C LEU A 398 1.12 7.14 -8.74
N VAL A 399 1.24 7.07 -10.07
CA VAL A 399 0.20 6.49 -10.94
C VAL A 399 -0.11 5.02 -10.63
N PRO A 400 0.87 4.11 -10.46
CA PRO A 400 0.59 2.72 -10.05
C PRO A 400 -0.14 2.63 -8.70
N LEU A 401 0.22 3.49 -7.75
CA LEU A 401 -0.39 3.55 -6.43
C LEU A 401 -1.86 3.98 -6.51
N VAL A 402 -2.16 5.03 -7.26
CA VAL A 402 -3.54 5.49 -7.50
C VAL A 402 -4.33 4.45 -8.30
N GLY A 403 -3.72 3.83 -9.32
CA GLY A 403 -4.32 2.74 -10.08
C GLY A 403 -4.70 1.55 -9.18
N PHE A 404 -3.82 1.19 -8.25
CA PHE A 404 -4.07 0.15 -7.27
C PHE A 404 -5.20 0.51 -6.29
N ILE A 405 -5.19 1.72 -5.73
CA ILE A 405 -6.24 2.20 -4.82
C ILE A 405 -7.60 2.23 -5.53
N THR A 406 -7.66 2.76 -6.76
CA THR A 406 -8.91 2.80 -7.53
C THR A 406 -9.41 1.40 -7.88
N TRP A 407 -8.52 0.47 -8.19
CA TRP A 407 -8.84 -0.94 -8.34
C TRP A 407 -9.38 -1.57 -7.05
N LEU A 408 -8.76 -1.28 -5.89
CA LEU A 408 -9.16 -1.79 -4.57
C LEU A 408 -10.55 -1.29 -4.17
N VAL A 409 -10.81 0.02 -4.32
CA VAL A 409 -12.12 0.63 -4.04
C VAL A 409 -13.19 0.00 -4.94
N ARG A 410 -12.93 -0.17 -6.24
CA ARG A 410 -13.88 -0.82 -7.16
C ARG A 410 -14.17 -2.26 -6.78
N ARG A 411 -13.15 -3.01 -6.36
CA ARG A 411 -13.29 -4.39 -5.90
C ARG A 411 -14.19 -4.49 -4.67
N ILE A 412 -14.05 -3.57 -3.70
CA ILE A 412 -14.90 -3.49 -2.50
C ILE A 412 -16.35 -3.12 -2.89
N MET A 413 -16.50 -2.17 -3.81
CA MET A 413 -17.81 -1.67 -4.25
C MET A 413 -18.54 -2.61 -5.23
N ARG A 414 -17.93 -3.74 -5.62
CA ARG A 414 -18.41 -4.66 -6.68
C ARG A 414 -18.77 -3.94 -8.00
N VAL A 415 -18.18 -2.77 -8.25
CA VAL A 415 -18.38 -2.02 -9.49
C VAL A 415 -17.49 -2.63 -10.55
N ARG A 416 -18.09 -3.34 -11.50
CA ARG A 416 -17.40 -3.81 -12.72
C ARG A 416 -17.28 -2.62 -13.68
N SER A 417 -16.09 -2.29 -14.17
CA SER A 417 -15.99 -1.28 -15.23
C SER A 417 -16.34 -1.93 -16.56
N GLY A 418 -17.35 -1.37 -17.25
CA GLY A 418 -17.76 -1.83 -18.58
C GLY A 418 -16.77 -1.49 -19.68
N SER A 419 -15.86 -0.52 -19.45
CA SER A 419 -14.85 -0.10 -20.42
C SER A 419 -13.43 -0.32 -19.89
N GLY A 420 -12.53 -0.76 -20.77
CA GLY A 420 -11.10 -0.95 -20.49
C GLY A 420 -10.30 0.36 -20.48
N TYR A 421 -10.94 1.51 -20.75
CA TYR A 421 -10.28 2.81 -20.88
C TYR A 421 -9.46 3.18 -19.64
N MET A 422 -9.96 2.89 -18.44
CA MET A 422 -9.24 3.18 -17.20
C MET A 422 -7.90 2.42 -17.09
N GLY A 423 -7.84 1.19 -17.60
CA GLY A 423 -6.60 0.42 -17.61
C GLY A 423 -5.59 1.02 -18.58
N TRP A 424 -6.06 1.40 -19.77
CA TRP A 424 -5.24 2.07 -20.77
C TRP A 424 -4.75 3.44 -20.34
N THR A 425 -5.56 4.24 -19.62
CA THR A 425 -5.12 5.54 -19.09
C THR A 425 -4.04 5.38 -18.03
N PHE A 426 -4.22 4.50 -17.05
CA PHE A 426 -3.18 4.23 -16.05
C PHE A 426 -1.92 3.64 -16.68
N GLY A 427 -2.07 2.74 -17.65
CA GLY A 427 -0.95 2.17 -18.40
C GLY A 427 -0.18 3.22 -19.20
N ALA A 428 -0.88 4.10 -19.91
CA ALA A 428 -0.27 5.18 -20.69
C ALA A 428 0.43 6.21 -19.79
N LEU A 429 -0.19 6.59 -18.67
CA LEU A 429 0.42 7.48 -17.70
C LEU A 429 1.66 6.85 -17.05
N TRP A 430 1.63 5.56 -16.73
CA TRP A 430 2.81 4.89 -16.17
C TRP A 430 3.95 4.74 -17.20
N PHE A 431 3.61 4.48 -18.47
CA PHE A 431 4.58 4.49 -19.56
C PHE A 431 5.26 5.86 -19.71
N LEU A 432 4.51 6.96 -19.55
CA LEU A 432 5.08 8.30 -19.52
C LEU A 432 6.11 8.46 -18.37
N GLY A 433 5.91 7.76 -17.26
CA GLY A 433 6.88 7.69 -16.16
C GLY A 433 8.21 7.08 -16.59
N TRP A 434 8.20 5.96 -17.33
CA TRP A 434 9.42 5.38 -17.91
C TRP A 434 10.11 6.33 -18.88
N VAL A 435 9.34 7.04 -19.70
CA VAL A 435 9.87 8.06 -20.60
C VAL A 435 10.60 9.15 -19.82
N CYS A 436 10.01 9.65 -18.72
CA CYS A 436 10.67 10.60 -17.83
C CYS A 436 11.95 10.04 -17.21
N VAL A 437 11.95 8.79 -16.72
CA VAL A 437 13.14 8.14 -16.13
C VAL A 437 14.28 8.07 -17.14
N ILE A 438 13.99 7.61 -18.36
CA ILE A 438 14.99 7.46 -19.42
C ILE A 438 15.56 8.82 -19.81
N PHE A 439 14.72 9.83 -20.01
CA PHE A 439 15.20 11.16 -20.36
C PHE A 439 15.96 11.84 -19.22
N LEU A 440 15.56 11.62 -17.97
CA LEU A 440 16.30 12.08 -16.80
C LEU A 440 17.69 11.47 -16.78
N ALA A 441 17.78 10.14 -16.85
CA ALA A 441 19.04 9.41 -16.83
C ALA A 441 19.95 9.83 -17.99
N ALA A 442 19.40 9.89 -19.21
CA ALA A 442 20.15 10.34 -20.39
C ALA A 442 20.61 11.79 -20.28
N SER A 443 19.81 12.67 -19.68
CA SER A 443 20.18 14.06 -19.47
C SER A 443 21.26 14.22 -18.40
N ILE A 444 21.21 13.46 -17.31
CA ILE A 444 22.26 13.48 -16.28
C ILE A 444 23.55 12.89 -16.83
N ALA A 445 23.48 11.72 -17.49
CA ALA A 445 24.65 11.07 -18.09
C ALA A 445 25.36 11.98 -19.11
N ARG A 446 24.60 12.81 -19.82
CA ARG A 446 25.17 13.80 -20.75
C ARG A 446 26.07 14.80 -20.05
N ASP A 447 25.77 15.22 -18.83
CA ASP A 447 26.56 16.23 -18.10
C ASP A 447 27.95 15.74 -17.67
N PHE A 448 28.19 14.43 -17.72
CA PHE A 448 29.44 13.77 -17.34
C PHE A 448 30.14 13.12 -18.54
N ARG A 449 29.92 13.63 -19.74
CA ARG A 449 30.46 13.00 -20.96
C ARG A 449 31.93 13.36 -21.22
N TYR A 450 32.30 14.60 -20.95
CA TYR A 450 33.64 15.12 -21.20
C TYR A 450 34.28 15.56 -19.89
N TYR A 451 35.58 15.32 -19.77
CA TYR A 451 36.38 15.69 -18.61
C TYR A 451 37.51 16.60 -19.11
N GLU A 452 37.60 17.80 -18.55
CA GLU A 452 38.60 18.78 -18.96
C GLU A 452 39.33 19.35 -17.74
N GLU A 453 40.53 19.87 -18.01
CA GLU A 453 41.40 20.49 -17.02
C GLU A 453 41.90 21.87 -17.47
N THR A 454 41.94 22.81 -16.54
CA THR A 454 42.49 24.15 -16.75
C THR A 454 43.71 24.34 -15.87
N LYS A 455 44.77 24.90 -16.46
CA LYS A 455 46.05 25.18 -15.79
C LYS A 455 46.14 26.65 -15.41
N ASN A 456 46.34 26.93 -14.12
CA ASN A 456 46.61 28.28 -13.60
C ASN A 456 47.96 28.32 -12.91
N GLU A 457 48.91 29.09 -13.44
CA GLU A 457 50.24 29.25 -12.84
C GLU A 457 50.22 30.35 -11.77
N ILE A 458 50.74 30.03 -10.58
CA ILE A 458 50.75 30.94 -9.43
C ILE A 458 52.12 31.62 -9.37
N SER A 459 52.12 32.95 -9.51
CA SER A 459 53.33 33.76 -9.39
C SER A 459 53.88 33.71 -7.96
N ILE A 460 55.15 33.29 -7.83
CA ILE A 460 55.86 33.22 -6.55
C ILE A 460 57.25 33.89 -6.62
N GLU A 461 57.71 34.47 -5.51
CA GLU A 461 59.10 34.89 -5.38
C GLU A 461 59.99 33.69 -5.07
N GLN A 462 61.12 33.54 -5.76
CA GLN A 462 61.95 32.35 -5.66
C GLN A 462 62.63 32.23 -4.28
N PRO A 463 62.30 31.21 -3.47
CA PRO A 463 62.90 31.06 -2.15
C PRO A 463 64.35 30.59 -2.27
N ALA A 464 65.22 31.08 -1.37
CA ALA A 464 66.66 30.79 -1.37
C ALA A 464 67.02 29.30 -1.17
N GLY A 465 66.07 28.44 -0.78
CA GLY A 465 66.34 27.02 -0.64
C GLY A 465 65.18 26.16 -0.13
N LYS A 466 64.14 26.76 0.46
CA LYS A 466 62.99 26.02 0.98
C LYS A 466 61.67 26.74 0.75
N ILE A 467 60.64 25.99 0.34
CA ILE A 467 59.24 26.42 0.39
C ILE A 467 58.49 25.67 1.49
N THR A 468 57.59 26.37 2.21
CA THR A 468 56.70 25.77 3.23
C THR A 468 55.26 25.91 2.77
N LEU A 469 54.48 24.83 2.80
CA LEU A 469 53.05 24.85 2.47
C LEU A 469 52.25 24.74 3.77
N GLY A 470 51.16 25.48 3.90
CA GLY A 470 50.25 25.34 5.03
C GLY A 470 48.96 26.11 4.86
N VAL A 471 48.06 26.01 5.84
CA VAL A 471 46.68 26.54 5.77
C VAL A 471 46.44 27.49 6.94
N THR A 472 46.27 28.78 6.66
CA THR A 472 45.97 29.77 7.71
C THR A 472 44.50 29.78 8.10
N ASP A 473 43.61 29.53 7.14
CA ASP A 473 42.16 29.54 7.34
C ASP A 473 41.71 28.58 8.45
N PRO A 474 40.57 28.82 9.11
CA PRO A 474 40.00 27.85 10.04
C PRO A 474 39.63 26.55 9.31
N GLU A 475 39.46 25.44 10.05
CA GLU A 475 38.96 24.20 9.44
C GLU A 475 37.58 24.42 8.80
N LEU A 476 37.34 23.82 7.63
CA LEU A 476 36.06 23.94 6.95
C LEU A 476 35.02 23.04 7.65
N THR A 477 34.12 23.64 8.41
CA THR A 477 33.05 22.93 9.11
C THR A 477 31.70 23.17 8.46
N PHE A 478 30.83 22.15 8.49
CA PHE A 478 29.45 22.29 8.06
C PHE A 478 28.64 23.01 9.15
N ASN A 479 28.02 24.15 8.80
CA ASN A 479 27.27 24.99 9.74
C ASN A 479 25.73 24.79 9.69
N GLY A 480 25.24 23.77 8.97
CA GLY A 480 23.81 23.48 8.89
C GLY A 480 23.36 22.39 9.87
N GLY A 481 22.05 22.29 10.10
CA GLY A 481 21.46 21.24 10.96
C GLY A 481 20.80 20.14 10.14
N TYR A 482 21.50 19.02 9.91
CA TYR A 482 20.85 17.77 9.48
C TYR A 482 20.63 16.92 10.72
N GLY A 483 19.38 16.74 11.17
CA GLY A 483 19.06 15.92 12.36
C GLY A 483 19.43 14.43 12.28
N TRP A 484 20.05 14.00 11.17
CA TRP A 484 20.54 12.65 10.89
C TRP A 484 22.04 12.59 10.56
N MET A 485 22.74 13.73 10.41
CA MET A 485 24.21 13.77 10.41
C MET A 485 24.72 14.04 11.82
N SER A 486 25.93 13.58 12.12
CA SER A 486 26.62 13.88 13.37
C SER A 486 26.76 15.39 13.61
N ASP A 487 26.97 15.77 14.86
CA ASP A 487 27.54 17.07 15.17
C ASP A 487 28.91 17.15 14.46
N GLU A 488 29.08 18.19 13.63
CA GLU A 488 30.32 18.63 12.98
C GLU A 488 30.92 17.69 11.90
N PRO A 489 30.25 17.48 10.75
CA PRO A 489 30.93 16.98 9.57
C PRO A 489 31.97 18.01 9.09
N ASN A 490 33.24 17.61 9.05
CA ASN A 490 34.35 18.45 8.61
C ASN A 490 34.66 18.23 7.13
N GLY A 491 35.27 19.23 6.51
CA GLY A 491 35.78 19.20 5.14
C GLY A 491 34.78 19.62 4.05
N TRP A 492 33.58 20.06 4.43
CA TRP A 492 32.64 20.62 3.47
C TRP A 492 31.65 21.58 4.11
N ASN A 493 31.09 22.48 3.30
CA ASN A 493 29.99 23.35 3.70
C ASN A 493 29.10 23.65 2.48
N ILE A 494 27.80 23.79 2.66
CA ILE A 494 26.88 24.18 1.59
C ILE A 494 25.96 25.32 2.06
N THR A 495 25.84 26.33 1.22
CA THR A 495 24.90 27.45 1.33
C THR A 495 24.03 27.49 0.07
N ASP A 496 23.04 28.38 0.01
CA ASP A 496 22.18 28.49 -1.18
C ASP A 496 22.96 28.81 -2.47
N ASP A 497 24.11 29.50 -2.36
CA ASP A 497 24.87 30.00 -3.51
C ASP A 497 26.23 29.34 -3.70
N THR A 498 26.83 28.81 -2.63
CA THR A 498 28.18 28.23 -2.68
C THR A 498 28.26 26.85 -2.01
N LEU A 499 28.91 25.92 -2.70
CA LEU A 499 29.33 24.62 -2.19
C LEU A 499 30.84 24.68 -1.96
N ARG A 500 31.29 24.48 -0.72
CA ARG A 500 32.70 24.47 -0.35
C ARG A 500 33.15 23.05 -0.03
N LEU A 501 34.32 22.67 -0.53
CA LEU A 501 34.91 21.34 -0.36
C LEU A 501 36.40 21.48 -0.06
N SER A 502 36.91 20.78 0.95
CA SER A 502 38.34 20.76 1.29
C SER A 502 39.14 19.72 0.49
N TRP A 503 38.56 19.14 -0.57
CA TRP A 503 39.19 18.13 -1.41
C TRP A 503 40.27 18.71 -2.34
N VAL A 504 41.41 19.08 -1.76
CA VAL A 504 42.57 19.63 -2.47
C VAL A 504 43.67 18.57 -2.54
N ASN A 505 44.02 18.14 -3.75
CA ASN A 505 45.13 17.21 -3.92
C ASN A 505 46.44 18.00 -4.07
N ILE A 506 47.45 17.69 -3.28
CA ILE A 506 48.80 18.22 -3.44
C ILE A 506 49.67 17.18 -4.14
N ASP A 507 50.31 17.57 -5.23
CA ASP A 507 51.29 16.79 -5.98
C ASP A 507 52.62 17.53 -6.00
N VAL A 508 53.73 16.79 -5.88
CA VAL A 508 55.07 17.37 -5.89
C VAL A 508 55.91 16.70 -6.96
N LYS A 509 56.41 17.50 -7.89
CA LYS A 509 57.21 17.04 -9.04
C LYS A 509 58.58 17.71 -9.06
N LEU A 510 59.51 17.09 -9.78
CA LEU A 510 60.80 17.70 -10.09
C LEU A 510 60.61 18.90 -11.02
N SER A 511 61.21 20.04 -10.69
CA SER A 511 61.25 21.19 -11.59
C SER A 511 62.19 20.91 -12.76
N THR A 512 61.79 21.35 -13.95
CA THR A 512 62.62 21.27 -15.17
C THR A 512 63.73 22.32 -15.19
N ASP A 513 63.65 23.34 -14.34
CA ASP A 513 64.65 24.39 -14.19
C ASP A 513 65.13 24.54 -12.73
N SER A 514 65.90 25.60 -12.46
CA SER A 514 66.42 25.89 -11.12
C SER A 514 65.42 26.65 -10.22
N ASN A 515 64.17 26.82 -10.67
CA ASN A 515 63.14 27.61 -10.00
C ASN A 515 62.00 26.72 -9.48
N TYR A 516 61.37 27.17 -8.40
CA TYR A 516 60.10 26.61 -7.98
C TYR A 516 58.99 27.09 -8.90
N HIS A 517 58.11 26.17 -9.29
CA HIS A 517 56.86 26.50 -9.98
C HIS A 517 55.69 25.99 -9.17
N VAL A 518 54.61 26.77 -9.11
CA VAL A 518 53.37 26.39 -8.44
C VAL A 518 52.27 26.48 -9.46
N ILE A 519 51.65 25.34 -9.74
CA ILE A 519 50.63 25.20 -10.77
C ILE A 519 49.36 24.69 -10.09
N LEU A 520 48.26 25.41 -10.28
CA LEU A 520 46.94 25.00 -9.87
C LEU A 520 46.21 24.41 -11.07
N TRP A 521 45.99 23.10 -11.04
CA TRP A 521 45.09 22.41 -11.96
C TRP A 521 43.67 22.45 -11.40
N LYS A 522 42.73 22.81 -12.26
CA LYS A 522 41.29 22.82 -11.96
C LYS A 522 40.61 21.86 -12.91
N ASN A 523 39.80 20.94 -12.39
CA ASN A 523 39.27 19.84 -13.17
C ASN A 523 37.75 19.80 -13.05
N SER A 524 37.02 19.52 -14.13
CA SER A 524 35.56 19.36 -14.08
C SER A 524 35.02 18.48 -15.21
N TRP A 525 33.84 17.89 -14.98
CA TRP A 525 33.06 17.25 -16.03
C TRP A 525 32.07 18.21 -16.69
N GLY A 526 31.76 17.96 -17.95
CA GLY A 526 30.86 18.76 -18.78
C GLY A 526 30.07 17.98 -19.82
N LYS A 527 29.04 18.63 -20.38
CA LYS A 527 28.26 18.10 -21.50
C LYS A 527 28.99 18.15 -22.84
N ASN A 528 29.97 19.02 -22.93
CA ASN A 528 30.93 19.26 -24.00
C ASN A 528 32.18 19.90 -23.38
N ASP A 529 33.26 20.00 -24.15
CA ASP A 529 34.55 20.49 -23.66
C ASP A 529 34.44 21.93 -23.14
N GLU A 530 33.73 22.81 -23.85
CA GLU A 530 33.50 24.21 -23.43
C GLU A 530 32.80 24.32 -22.06
N ASP A 531 31.78 23.49 -21.77
CA ASP A 531 31.09 23.50 -20.48
C ASP A 531 31.96 22.92 -19.36
N ALA A 532 32.80 21.91 -19.68
CA ALA A 532 33.75 21.34 -18.73
C ALA A 532 34.83 22.38 -18.34
N ILE A 533 35.43 23.06 -19.32
CA ILE A 533 36.42 24.13 -19.11
C ILE A 533 35.79 25.29 -18.33
N ARG A 534 34.61 25.77 -18.74
CA ARG A 534 33.91 26.86 -18.04
C ARG A 534 33.69 26.55 -16.55
N ARG A 535 33.28 25.31 -16.23
CA ARG A 535 33.11 24.86 -14.83
C ARG A 535 34.42 24.74 -14.08
N ALA A 536 35.47 24.25 -14.73
CA ALA A 536 36.81 24.15 -14.15
C ALA A 536 37.36 25.55 -13.82
N GLU A 537 37.24 26.49 -14.75
CA GLU A 537 37.62 27.90 -14.55
C GLU A 537 36.84 28.56 -13.42
N GLY A 538 35.55 28.24 -13.29
CA GLY A 538 34.65 28.72 -12.23
C GLY A 538 34.99 28.25 -10.82
N ILE A 539 35.90 27.27 -10.65
CA ILE A 539 36.34 26.84 -9.31
C ILE A 539 37.13 27.99 -8.65
N ASN A 540 36.66 28.45 -7.50
CA ASN A 540 37.38 29.45 -6.71
C ASN A 540 38.23 28.77 -5.62
N TYR A 541 39.55 28.96 -5.66
CA TYR A 541 40.48 28.41 -4.68
C TYR A 541 41.57 29.44 -4.37
N ASP A 542 41.61 29.88 -3.11
CA ASP A 542 42.51 30.93 -2.67
C ASP A 542 43.90 30.36 -2.36
N ILE A 543 44.92 30.91 -3.03
CA ILE A 543 46.33 30.60 -2.80
C ILE A 543 47.09 31.92 -2.72
N ALA A 544 47.89 32.09 -1.69
CA ALA A 544 48.75 33.26 -1.53
C ALA A 544 50.18 32.83 -1.17
N TYR A 545 51.18 33.50 -1.74
CA TYR A 545 52.58 33.25 -1.42
C TYR A 545 53.20 34.48 -0.77
N ALA A 546 53.85 34.29 0.38
CA ALA A 546 54.60 35.33 1.07
C ALA A 546 55.73 34.73 1.92
N SER A 547 56.93 35.31 1.89
CA SER A 547 58.04 34.95 2.78
C SER A 547 58.38 33.45 2.80
N ASN A 548 58.46 32.81 1.63
CA ASN A 548 58.71 31.36 1.47
C ASN A 548 57.59 30.45 2.00
N TYR A 549 56.42 31.02 2.31
CA TYR A 549 55.25 30.31 2.77
C TYR A 549 54.14 30.39 1.71
N LEU A 550 53.72 29.23 1.21
CA LEU A 550 52.59 29.07 0.32
C LEU A 550 51.35 28.77 1.17
N ASN A 551 50.53 29.79 1.37
CA ASN A 551 49.30 29.72 2.10
C ASN A 551 48.17 29.19 1.21
N LEU A 552 47.61 28.06 1.62
CA LEU A 552 46.52 27.37 0.98
C LEU A 552 45.21 27.70 1.70
N GLY A 553 44.15 27.99 0.95
CA GLY A 553 42.80 28.05 1.52
C GLY A 553 42.37 26.70 2.10
N ASN A 554 41.42 26.70 3.03
CA ASN A 554 40.89 25.46 3.64
C ASN A 554 39.99 24.61 2.70
N GLY A 555 39.85 25.00 1.45
CA GLY A 555 39.05 24.32 0.44
C GLY A 555 38.70 25.24 -0.73
N TYR A 556 38.10 24.67 -1.76
CA TYR A 556 37.62 25.41 -2.93
C TYR A 556 36.10 25.59 -2.89
N ALA A 557 35.61 26.61 -3.58
CA ALA A 557 34.19 26.91 -3.72
C ALA A 557 33.71 26.69 -5.15
N VAL A 558 32.54 26.07 -5.27
CA VAL A 558 31.78 25.90 -6.51
C VAL A 558 30.53 26.76 -6.40
N GLY A 559 30.27 27.59 -7.41
CA GLY A 559 29.07 28.43 -7.47
C GLY A 559 27.83 27.65 -7.90
N LYS A 560 26.65 28.08 -7.46
CA LYS A 560 25.37 27.49 -7.87
C LYS A 560 25.15 27.52 -9.38
N GLU A 561 25.74 28.46 -10.12
CA GLU A 561 25.57 28.55 -11.58
C GLU A 561 26.36 27.45 -12.31
N ASP A 562 27.48 27.01 -11.74
CA ASP A 562 28.34 26.00 -12.35
C ASP A 562 27.81 24.58 -12.15
N LYS A 563 27.06 24.36 -11.05
CA LYS A 563 26.52 23.06 -10.60
C LYS A 563 27.64 22.07 -10.28
N PHE A 564 27.43 21.17 -9.33
CA PHE A 564 28.45 20.20 -8.97
C PHE A 564 28.52 19.06 -10.01
N ARG A 565 29.67 18.90 -10.65
CA ARG A 565 30.00 17.91 -11.69
C ARG A 565 31.43 17.40 -11.50
N GLY A 566 31.77 17.04 -10.26
CA GLY A 566 33.07 16.48 -9.92
C GLY A 566 34.22 17.49 -9.98
N GLN A 567 33.91 18.78 -9.78
CA GLN A 567 34.93 19.81 -9.66
C GLN A 567 35.91 19.47 -8.54
N HIS A 568 37.21 19.54 -8.84
CA HIS A 568 38.28 19.40 -7.84
C HIS A 568 39.52 20.16 -8.30
N VAL A 569 40.46 20.34 -7.37
CA VAL A 569 41.72 21.05 -7.61
C VAL A 569 42.92 20.18 -7.26
N VAL A 570 43.97 20.30 -8.09
CA VAL A 570 45.27 19.70 -7.86
C VAL A 570 46.32 20.80 -7.82
N LEU A 571 46.96 20.97 -6.67
CA LEU A 571 48.11 21.84 -6.48
C LEU A 571 49.38 21.06 -6.81
N GLU A 572 49.99 21.37 -7.96
CA GLU A 572 51.28 20.85 -8.35
C GLU A 572 52.39 21.83 -7.92
N VAL A 573 53.29 21.39 -7.06
CA VAL A 573 54.50 22.14 -6.69
C VAL A 573 55.71 21.48 -7.33
N GLN A 574 56.35 22.19 -8.25
CA GLN A 574 57.59 21.75 -8.88
C GLN A 574 58.78 22.27 -8.06
N VAL A 575 59.59 21.36 -7.54
CA VAL A 575 60.75 21.66 -6.69
C VAL A 575 62.04 21.35 -7.46
N PRO A 576 63.00 22.29 -7.56
CA PRO A 576 64.30 22.00 -8.16
C PRO A 576 65.09 20.96 -7.36
N ALA A 577 65.89 20.16 -8.06
CA ALA A 577 66.79 19.19 -7.43
C ALA A 577 67.68 19.85 -6.36
N GLY A 578 67.83 19.19 -5.22
CA GLY A 578 68.61 19.65 -4.07
C GLY A 578 67.93 20.71 -3.19
N LYS A 579 66.80 21.29 -3.61
CA LYS A 579 66.03 22.23 -2.78
C LYS A 579 64.98 21.51 -1.92
N LYS A 580 64.40 22.24 -0.95
CA LYS A 580 63.56 21.67 0.11
C LYS A 580 62.10 22.09 0.05
N ILE A 581 61.21 21.18 0.45
CA ILE A 581 59.79 21.45 0.69
C ILE A 581 59.39 20.99 2.09
N ARG A 582 58.60 21.81 2.79
CA ARG A 582 58.01 21.47 4.08
C ARG A 582 56.50 21.56 4.00
N PHE A 583 55.83 20.58 4.59
CA PHE A 583 54.38 20.61 4.79
C PHE A 583 54.09 20.95 6.24
N ASP A 584 53.45 22.08 6.50
CA ASP A 584 53.02 22.46 7.85
C ASP A 584 51.95 21.49 8.37
N ARG A 585 51.88 21.34 9.69
CA ARG A 585 50.89 20.49 10.36
C ARG A 585 49.44 20.88 10.02
N THR A 586 49.20 22.15 9.74
CA THR A 586 47.90 22.68 9.33
C THR A 586 47.31 21.99 8.09
N ILE A 587 48.13 21.43 7.19
CA ILE A 587 47.63 20.71 6.01
C ILE A 587 46.81 19.50 6.42
N THR A 588 47.36 18.64 7.30
CA THR A 588 46.67 17.45 7.78
C THR A 588 45.54 17.74 8.75
N GLU A 589 45.49 18.94 9.31
CA GLU A 589 44.44 19.34 10.27
C GLU A 589 43.26 20.03 9.59
N LYS A 590 43.49 20.75 8.49
CA LYS A 590 42.51 21.68 7.92
C LYS A 590 42.13 21.40 6.47
N LEU A 591 42.98 20.71 5.71
CA LEU A 591 42.66 20.16 4.39
C LEU A 591 42.29 18.68 4.52
N ASN A 592 41.36 18.39 5.44
CA ASN A 592 40.81 17.05 5.65
C ASN A 592 39.95 16.62 4.46
N ASN A 593 39.79 15.32 4.24
CA ASN A 593 38.82 14.80 3.28
C ASN A 593 37.39 14.91 3.84
N VAL A 594 36.42 14.97 2.93
CA VAL A 594 34.99 15.00 3.28
C VAL A 594 34.65 13.71 4.04
N ASP A 595 34.41 13.80 5.35
CA ASP A 595 33.96 12.67 6.17
C ASP A 595 32.47 12.82 6.49
N VAL A 596 31.69 11.83 6.06
CA VAL A 596 30.24 11.79 6.29
C VAL A 596 29.94 10.58 7.17
N GLU A 597 29.71 10.84 8.45
CA GLU A 597 29.32 9.81 9.42
C GLU A 597 27.78 9.77 9.54
N VAL A 598 27.18 8.64 9.14
CA VAL A 598 25.72 8.42 9.20
C VAL A 598 25.38 7.44 10.32
N TYR A 599 24.54 7.85 11.27
CA TYR A 599 24.07 6.98 12.36
C TYR A 599 22.79 6.22 11.98
N ASP A 600 22.78 4.90 12.16
CA ASP A 600 21.58 4.07 11.99
C ASP A 600 20.73 4.09 13.27
N SER A 601 19.84 5.06 13.44
CA SER A 601 19.08 5.26 14.67
C SER A 601 17.91 4.27 14.85
N TYR A 602 18.21 2.98 15.08
CA TYR A 602 17.22 2.02 15.60
C TYR A 602 17.85 1.03 16.60
N GLY A 603 17.54 1.22 17.90
CA GLY A 603 17.55 0.14 18.88
C GLY A 603 18.40 0.36 20.12
N ARG A 604 17.74 0.71 21.23
CA ARG A 604 18.33 0.61 22.57
C ARG A 604 18.84 -0.83 22.80
N ARG A 605 20.15 -0.91 23.06
CA ARG A 605 20.94 -2.01 23.66
C ARG A 605 21.75 -2.87 22.68
N ARG A 606 23.06 -2.83 22.99
CA ARG A 606 24.15 -3.78 22.71
C ARG A 606 24.85 -3.67 21.35
N ASN A 607 26.10 -3.20 21.43
CA ASN A 607 27.18 -3.18 20.43
C ASN A 607 26.77 -2.83 19.00
N TRP A 608 26.80 -1.53 18.72
CA TRP A 608 26.60 -0.99 17.38
C TRP A 608 27.94 -1.03 16.63
N ASN A 609 27.97 -1.71 15.49
CA ASN A 609 29.03 -1.52 14.51
C ASN A 609 28.82 -0.14 13.86
N ARG A 610 29.75 0.79 14.14
CA ARG A 610 29.86 2.07 13.43
C ARG A 610 30.07 1.77 11.94
N ARG A 611 29.18 2.26 11.06
CA ARG A 611 29.36 2.25 9.61
C ARG A 611 29.42 3.69 9.14
N GLY A 612 30.60 4.30 9.21
CA GLY A 612 30.87 5.57 8.54
C GLY A 612 31.14 5.35 7.05
N VAL A 613 30.61 6.23 6.20
CA VAL A 613 30.98 6.29 4.79
C VAL A 613 32.19 7.21 4.70
N HIS A 614 33.37 6.64 4.83
CA HIS A 614 34.61 7.40 4.64
C HIS A 614 34.86 7.57 3.14
N ILE A 615 34.74 8.80 2.64
CA ILE A 615 35.23 9.15 1.30
C ILE A 615 36.74 9.41 1.40
N ARG A 616 37.49 8.36 1.73
CA ARG A 616 38.95 8.38 1.80
C ARG A 616 39.53 7.90 0.47
N ASP A 617 39.80 8.83 -0.45
CA ASP A 617 40.64 8.56 -1.64
C ASP A 617 41.98 9.32 -1.60
N TYR A 618 42.20 10.19 -0.61
CA TYR A 618 43.45 10.95 -0.47
C TYR A 618 44.13 10.63 0.86
N ASP A 619 45.16 9.79 0.82
CA ASP A 619 46.15 9.68 1.90
C ASP A 619 47.21 10.75 1.65
N PHE A 620 47.22 11.83 2.44
CA PHE A 620 48.34 12.75 2.45
C PHE A 620 49.61 11.98 2.90
N ARG A 621 50.51 11.70 1.95
CA ARG A 621 51.55 10.66 2.14
C ARG A 621 52.78 11.16 2.89
N TRP A 622 52.90 12.46 3.10
CA TRP A 622 54.06 13.10 3.71
C TRP A 622 53.83 13.37 5.19
N SER A 623 54.86 13.15 6.01
CA SER A 623 54.87 13.60 7.40
C SER A 623 54.96 15.12 7.45
N THR A 624 54.10 15.74 8.26
CA THR A 624 54.12 17.19 8.47
C THR A 624 55.33 17.63 9.30
N ASN A 625 55.66 18.93 9.22
CA ASN A 625 56.80 19.59 9.85
C ASN A 625 58.17 18.96 9.55
N THR A 626 58.27 18.21 8.44
CA THR A 626 59.50 17.57 7.97
C THR A 626 60.01 18.31 6.73
N ASP A 627 61.32 18.60 6.67
CA ASP A 627 61.95 19.15 5.47
C ASP A 627 62.30 18.02 4.50
N TYR A 628 61.58 17.89 3.40
CA TYR A 628 61.94 16.95 2.34
C TYR A 628 62.89 17.62 1.34
N VAL A 629 63.88 16.88 0.86
CA VAL A 629 64.78 17.31 -0.21
C VAL A 629 64.34 16.66 -1.51
N MET A 630 64.31 17.43 -2.60
CA MET A 630 64.04 16.88 -3.93
C MET A 630 65.30 16.20 -4.48
N GLY A 631 65.22 14.90 -4.75
CA GLY A 631 66.27 14.16 -5.45
C GLY A 631 66.30 14.46 -6.95
N GLU A 632 67.43 14.17 -7.59
CA GLU A 632 67.56 14.26 -9.06
C GLU A 632 66.67 13.25 -9.80
N ASP A 633 66.24 12.19 -9.12
CA ASP A 633 65.29 11.16 -9.59
C ASP A 633 63.81 11.61 -9.50
N GLY A 634 63.58 12.82 -8.99
CA GLY A 634 62.27 13.41 -8.77
C GLY A 634 61.51 12.80 -7.58
N VAL A 635 62.21 12.13 -6.67
CA VAL A 635 61.63 11.58 -5.44
C VAL A 635 62.00 12.49 -4.26
N LEU A 636 60.99 12.83 -3.46
CA LEU A 636 61.19 13.52 -2.19
C LEU A 636 61.71 12.52 -1.16
N PHE A 637 62.85 12.83 -0.52
CA PHE A 637 63.39 12.04 0.58
C PHE A 637 63.56 12.88 1.84
N ASN A 638 63.42 12.23 2.99
CA ASN A 638 63.65 12.85 4.29
C ASN A 638 65.15 12.76 4.64
N PRO A 639 65.89 13.87 4.74
CA PRO A 639 67.32 13.85 5.09
C PRO A 639 67.58 13.34 6.51
N ASP A 640 66.62 13.45 7.43
CA ASP A 640 66.74 12.93 8.79
C ASP A 640 66.53 11.40 8.85
N ARG A 641 65.97 10.82 7.78
CA ARG A 641 65.70 9.39 7.62
C ARG A 641 65.95 8.92 6.18
N PRO A 642 67.21 8.94 5.71
CA PRO A 642 67.55 8.72 4.30
C PRO A 642 67.22 7.30 3.79
N ASN A 643 67.07 6.32 4.68
CA ASN A 643 66.72 4.94 4.34
C ASN A 643 65.20 4.68 4.32
N GLU A 644 64.38 5.67 4.70
CA GLU A 644 62.92 5.58 4.64
C GLU A 644 62.45 6.01 3.24
N VAL A 645 62.81 5.23 2.21
CA VAL A 645 62.27 5.42 0.86
C VAL A 645 60.80 5.05 0.92
N LYS A 646 59.91 6.04 1.05
CA LYS A 646 58.49 5.80 0.78
C LYS A 646 58.37 5.51 -0.72
N PRO A 647 57.74 4.39 -1.11
CA PRO A 647 57.64 4.01 -2.51
C PRO A 647 56.91 5.11 -3.29
N LYS A 648 57.31 5.27 -4.56
CA LYS A 648 56.76 6.27 -5.49
C LYS A 648 55.25 6.13 -5.69
N ASP A 649 54.66 5.00 -5.30
CA ASP A 649 53.22 4.78 -5.32
C ASP A 649 52.76 4.00 -4.08
N GLY A 650 51.90 4.63 -3.29
CA GLY A 650 51.00 3.94 -2.37
C GLY A 650 49.87 3.26 -3.14
N TYR A 651 50.22 2.38 -4.08
CA TYR A 651 49.38 1.32 -4.57
C TYR A 651 50.27 0.11 -4.76
N ARG A 652 49.90 -0.99 -4.11
CA ARG A 652 50.31 -2.32 -4.52
C ARG A 652 49.72 -2.54 -5.91
N TYR A 653 50.40 -2.04 -6.94
CA TYR A 653 50.25 -2.54 -8.29
C TYR A 653 50.73 -3.98 -8.20
N ASN A 654 49.78 -4.90 -8.02
CA ASN A 654 50.03 -6.27 -8.42
C ASN A 654 50.41 -6.16 -9.90
N ASP A 655 51.65 -6.50 -10.22
CA ASP A 655 52.27 -6.27 -11.52
C ASP A 655 51.33 -6.72 -12.64
N ASN A 656 50.57 -5.76 -13.15
CA ASN A 656 49.59 -5.98 -14.20
C ASN A 656 50.32 -6.16 -15.53
N LYS A 657 51.67 -6.11 -15.57
CA LYS A 657 52.46 -6.58 -16.70
C LYS A 657 52.54 -8.10 -16.69
N SER A 658 52.79 -8.72 -15.53
CA SER A 658 52.69 -10.18 -15.37
C SER A 658 51.26 -10.66 -15.60
N ARG A 659 50.24 -9.99 -15.04
CA ARG A 659 48.84 -10.37 -15.25
C ARG A 659 48.36 -10.09 -16.67
N LYS A 660 48.83 -9.05 -17.37
CA LYS A 660 48.50 -8.78 -18.78
C LYS A 660 49.26 -9.70 -19.73
N GLU A 661 50.46 -10.15 -19.39
CA GLU A 661 51.17 -11.19 -20.14
C GLU A 661 50.59 -12.58 -19.87
N GLU A 662 50.24 -12.91 -18.62
CA GLU A 662 49.48 -14.11 -18.24
C GLU A 662 48.10 -14.10 -18.86
N LEU A 663 47.37 -12.98 -18.85
CA LEU A 663 46.07 -12.85 -19.49
C LEU A 663 46.19 -12.87 -21.00
N LYS A 664 47.29 -12.39 -21.60
CA LYS A 664 47.58 -12.55 -23.03
C LYS A 664 47.94 -14.00 -23.35
N GLU A 665 48.61 -14.70 -22.46
CA GLU A 665 49.00 -16.10 -22.63
C GLU A 665 47.81 -17.04 -22.36
N GLU A 666 46.94 -16.71 -21.41
CA GLU A 666 45.62 -17.30 -21.18
C GLU A 666 44.68 -16.97 -22.33
N LEU A 667 44.63 -15.73 -22.85
CA LEU A 667 43.88 -15.40 -24.06
C LEU A 667 44.41 -16.21 -25.25
N LYS A 668 45.73 -16.34 -25.39
CA LYS A 668 46.34 -17.09 -26.49
C LYS A 668 46.06 -18.59 -26.36
N LYS A 669 46.08 -19.14 -25.15
CA LYS A 669 45.67 -20.52 -24.85
C LYS A 669 44.18 -20.72 -25.08
N LEU A 670 43.33 -19.77 -24.68
CA LEU A 670 41.89 -19.78 -24.94
C LEU A 670 41.58 -19.60 -26.42
N GLU A 671 42.31 -18.77 -27.16
CA GLU A 671 42.20 -18.60 -28.61
C GLU A 671 42.72 -19.83 -29.37
N GLU A 672 43.75 -20.51 -28.88
CA GLU A 672 44.23 -21.80 -29.42
C GLU A 672 43.26 -22.94 -29.11
N GLN A 673 42.64 -22.93 -27.93
CA GLN A 673 41.61 -23.87 -27.51
C GLN A 673 40.30 -23.62 -28.25
N GLU A 674 39.93 -22.35 -28.47
CA GLU A 674 38.79 -21.92 -29.28
C GLU A 674 39.08 -22.12 -30.78
N LYS A 675 40.35 -22.05 -31.24
CA LYS A 675 40.76 -22.51 -32.58
C LYS A 675 40.67 -24.03 -32.73
N LYS A 676 41.03 -24.81 -31.71
CA LYS A 676 40.84 -26.27 -31.70
C LYS A 676 39.36 -26.64 -31.64
N ASP A 677 38.58 -25.94 -30.83
CA ASP A 677 37.14 -26.14 -30.69
C ASP A 677 36.38 -25.62 -31.90
N SER A 678 36.85 -24.56 -32.57
CA SER A 678 36.31 -24.07 -33.84
C SER A 678 36.79 -24.89 -35.03
N MET A 679 37.95 -25.55 -35.00
CA MET A 679 38.33 -26.58 -35.98
C MET A 679 37.49 -27.85 -35.81
N ASN A 680 37.19 -28.25 -34.57
CA ASN A 680 36.27 -29.33 -34.24
C ASN A 680 34.80 -28.97 -34.55
N LYS A 681 34.42 -27.69 -34.49
CA LYS A 681 33.09 -27.18 -34.88
C LYS A 681 32.98 -26.84 -36.38
N GLN A 682 34.08 -26.50 -37.07
CA GLN A 682 34.12 -26.29 -38.53
C GLN A 682 33.97 -27.58 -39.32
N SER A 683 34.23 -28.74 -38.69
CA SER A 683 33.86 -30.05 -39.25
C SER A 683 32.38 -30.39 -39.03
N ALA A 684 31.65 -29.63 -38.20
CA ALA A 684 30.26 -29.92 -37.82
C ALA A 684 29.22 -28.85 -38.26
N ALA A 685 29.64 -27.69 -38.77
CA ALA A 685 28.71 -26.62 -39.17
C ALA A 685 29.12 -25.96 -40.49
N LYS A 686 29.04 -26.75 -41.57
CA LYS A 686 28.92 -26.25 -42.93
C LYS A 686 27.43 -26.17 -43.27
N GLN A 687 26.72 -25.18 -42.71
CA GLN A 687 25.40 -24.75 -43.19
C GLN A 687 25.02 -23.40 -42.55
N GLU A 688 24.97 -22.37 -43.40
CA GLU A 688 24.35 -21.02 -43.25
C GLU A 688 24.90 -20.11 -42.13
N SER A 689 25.88 -19.23 -42.40
CA SER A 689 25.77 -17.83 -42.93
C SER A 689 24.83 -16.92 -42.10
N MET A 690 25.28 -16.00 -41.23
CA MET A 690 26.17 -14.80 -41.34
C MET A 690 25.37 -13.50 -41.62
N GLU A 691 25.82 -12.39 -41.00
CA GLU A 691 25.29 -10.99 -40.93
C GLU A 691 24.43 -10.73 -39.66
N ASP A 692 24.81 -9.93 -38.66
CA ASP A 692 25.65 -8.72 -38.61
C ASP A 692 26.36 -8.47 -37.25
N LEU A 693 27.46 -7.70 -37.35
CA LEU A 693 28.46 -7.28 -36.35
C LEU A 693 27.89 -6.44 -35.17
N LYS A 694 28.30 -6.66 -33.89
CA LYS A 694 29.51 -6.20 -33.18
C LYS A 694 29.80 -4.68 -33.24
N GLU A 695 29.70 -4.00 -32.09
CA GLU A 695 30.67 -2.96 -31.69
C GLU A 695 30.74 -2.75 -30.15
N SER A 696 31.93 -2.38 -29.70
CA SER A 696 32.60 -2.40 -28.38
C SER A 696 32.30 -1.17 -27.46
N VAL A 697 32.72 -1.04 -26.18
CA VAL A 697 34.10 -0.84 -25.64
C VAL A 697 34.10 -0.91 -24.10
N SER A 698 35.18 -1.44 -23.53
CA SER A 698 35.51 -1.56 -22.10
C SER A 698 36.00 -0.26 -21.46
N PHE A 699 35.58 -0.01 -20.21
CA PHE A 699 35.85 1.20 -19.42
C PHE A 699 37.16 1.09 -18.63
N ASP A 700 38.09 2.04 -18.85
CA ASP A 700 39.31 2.20 -18.05
C ASP A 700 39.04 2.93 -16.73
N THR A 701 39.85 2.60 -15.73
CA THR A 701 39.83 3.09 -14.34
C THR A 701 40.16 4.58 -14.23
N TYR A 702 39.10 5.40 -14.25
CA TYR A 702 38.94 6.55 -13.37
C TYR A 702 37.62 6.33 -12.63
N THR A 703 37.56 6.69 -11.34
CA THR A 703 36.35 6.53 -10.51
C THR A 703 35.11 6.93 -11.31
N SER A 704 34.25 5.94 -11.57
CA SER A 704 33.06 6.11 -12.41
C SER A 704 32.29 7.39 -12.00
N PRO A 705 31.79 8.21 -12.95
CA PRO A 705 31.01 9.40 -12.63
C PRO A 705 29.77 9.11 -11.78
N ILE A 706 29.25 7.88 -11.86
CA ILE A 706 28.14 7.40 -11.02
C ILE A 706 28.62 7.20 -9.57
N PHE A 707 29.86 6.74 -9.39
CA PHE A 707 30.46 6.56 -8.06
C PHE A 707 30.81 7.89 -7.39
N SER A 708 31.19 8.94 -8.12
CA SER A 708 31.47 10.26 -7.52
C SER A 708 30.19 10.98 -7.07
N VAL A 709 29.13 10.93 -7.87
CA VAL A 709 27.81 11.49 -7.50
C VAL A 709 27.15 10.65 -6.42
N ALA A 710 27.17 9.32 -6.53
CA ALA A 710 26.60 8.45 -5.50
C ALA A 710 27.37 8.54 -4.18
N ARG A 711 28.71 8.75 -4.17
CA ARG A 711 29.46 9.03 -2.93
C ARG A 711 29.10 10.34 -2.27
N PHE A 712 28.77 11.37 -3.04
CA PHE A 712 28.38 12.66 -2.47
C PHE A 712 26.95 12.62 -1.87
N PHE A 713 26.10 11.69 -2.32
CA PHE A 713 24.70 11.57 -1.91
C PHE A 713 24.33 10.31 -1.09
N ASN A 714 25.25 9.37 -0.90
CA ASN A 714 25.21 8.29 0.11
C ASN A 714 26.07 8.68 1.31
#